data_AF-A0A4Q6DZP4-F1
#
_entry.id   AF-A0A4Q6DZP4-F1
#
_cell.length_a   1.000
_cell.length_b   1.000
_cell.length_c   1.000
_cell.angle_alpha   90.00
_cell.angle_beta   90.00
_cell.angle_gamma   90.00
#
_symmetry.space_group_name_H-M   'P 1'
#
loop_
_entity.id
_entity.type
_entity.pdbx_description
1 polymer ?
#
loop_
_entity_poly.entity_id
_entity_poly.type
_entity_poly.pdbx_seq_one_letter_code
_entity_poly.pdbx_strand_id
1 'polypeptide(L)'
;DIMLSRTDSLGKLIWSKTYGGSSAEISSTAFGSSVNVVDLIQVEDSNFVICTQTQSYGKGGEDVYLIKVDKAGNVDWSRTYGGTGNDAGFSVKQIPGGGYIIAGSTASYGAGNRDVLLIKTNDTGGVVWTRTFGGSGEDVAFTAIVTQDSNYVVTGHTYSFGSGSSDFYSLKVDTSGSLLWSRVVGGSGWDLSLSVAEDVAGNLYVTGQSESYVNGGSGDLDFYIVKLSKNGAYIWGKNYGGTKREGARHLFIKDNILNVAGWGLSFGPYATSKSANYYLKLDTAGDVKFMRAYGANGGHANSMNRLISPLRNGGVAIIGSTDAAGAGGYDYYLVKTDADGKTNNCKSDSYTPTKQSNKPTIASHTTSKASPTVSIDKGVTEKSASAKFTYLCEPFVAGFYWKNACKGKSTQFTDTTYKDATAWKWNFGEPASGTSNISSSKNPTHKYADTGTYTVKLVASKTGAIDSITYKVKIYALPKAVISSTATTICLGDSTQLSTNETKGTFYWSPGNLLNDSLANKPWAKPYAASTNFILTVKNGGGCSATDTVNIKTDTSATKCKNLTKIGGVINKYNKVTAIDTCTYALTLNTSGNFKVGDKALLMQMKGAEMDTTNTSDFGTITKYNNAGRYEYVIIDSVAGKNVYAKHKLLYKYDVKSAVQLVYVPVYKNAYITSDLTADAWDGDQGGVLIFEATGIVYLSADIDVTRKGFRGGEETNGKINCHETNYYYSDTSSYSGEKGEGIVVTKSKFAKGRGANANGGGGGNSSSAGGGGGSNYTNGGIGGKEHDFCSGTILANGGVGGKTLKTGYSDGRLFMGGGGGAGHDDDGSWGKDGGGIIIITANSLAGNNKNISLTGNGRMRRFYRP
;
A
#
# COMPACT_ATOMS: atom_id res chain seq x y z
N ASP A 1 18.58 -7.99 15.16
CA ASP A 1 18.91 -7.54 13.79
C ASP A 1 18.98 -8.70 12.83
N ILE A 2 18.72 -8.41 11.57
CA ILE A 2 18.85 -9.32 10.43
C ILE A 2 20.20 -9.07 9.78
N MET A 3 21.00 -10.10 9.54
CA MET A 3 22.22 -9.97 8.75
C MET A 3 21.97 -10.54 7.35
N LEU A 4 22.11 -9.69 6.33
CA LEU A 4 22.17 -10.13 4.94
C LEU A 4 23.62 -10.11 4.48
N SER A 5 24.09 -11.26 4.02
CA SER A 5 25.40 -11.40 3.41
C SER A 5 25.22 -11.75 1.94
N ARG A 6 25.86 -10.98 1.07
CA ARG A 6 25.95 -11.32 -0.35
C ARG A 6 27.33 -11.88 -0.61
N THR A 7 27.35 -13.04 -1.25
CA THR A 7 28.58 -13.68 -1.69
C THR A 7 28.65 -13.71 -3.20
N ASP A 8 29.85 -13.91 -3.74
CA ASP A 8 30.00 -14.29 -5.13
C ASP A 8 29.62 -15.77 -5.33
N SER A 9 29.78 -16.27 -6.55
CA SER A 9 29.52 -17.67 -6.86
C SER A 9 30.49 -18.63 -6.15
N LEU A 10 31.65 -18.17 -5.69
CA LEU A 10 32.61 -18.94 -4.87
C LEU A 10 32.20 -18.95 -3.40
N GLY A 11 31.22 -18.12 -3.02
CA GLY A 11 30.82 -17.90 -1.64
C GLY A 11 31.67 -16.83 -0.93
N LYS A 12 32.69 -16.26 -1.58
CA LYS A 12 33.45 -15.16 -0.99
C LYS A 12 32.50 -14.00 -0.70
N LEU A 13 32.56 -13.51 0.53
CA LEU A 13 31.75 -12.38 0.98
C LEU A 13 32.05 -11.16 0.09
N ILE A 14 31.04 -10.69 -0.63
CA ILE A 14 31.06 -9.40 -1.36
C ILE A 14 30.78 -8.29 -0.36
N TRP A 15 29.70 -8.43 0.41
CA TRP A 15 29.35 -7.52 1.48
C TRP A 15 28.48 -8.25 2.52
N SER A 16 28.51 -7.78 3.75
CA SER A 16 27.59 -8.16 4.82
C SER A 16 27.03 -6.91 5.46
N LYS A 17 25.71 -6.84 5.60
CA LYS A 17 25.02 -5.70 6.21
C LYS A 17 23.97 -6.19 7.19
N THR A 18 23.79 -5.41 8.25
CA THR A 18 22.75 -5.65 9.26
C THR A 18 21.61 -4.66 9.10
N TYR A 19 20.39 -5.14 9.33
CA TYR A 19 19.15 -4.36 9.24
C TYR A 19 18.36 -4.60 10.52
N GLY A 20 18.01 -3.53 11.22
CA GLY A 20 17.31 -3.56 12.50
C GLY A 20 17.41 -2.23 13.22
N GLY A 21 16.74 -2.14 14.36
CA GLY A 21 16.64 -0.96 15.21
C GLY A 21 17.11 -1.21 16.64
N SER A 22 16.41 -0.60 17.60
CA SER A 22 16.78 -0.64 19.03
C SER A 22 16.40 -1.93 19.75
N SER A 23 15.72 -2.87 19.09
CA SER A 23 15.14 -4.07 19.69
C SER A 23 15.28 -5.28 18.76
N ALA A 24 14.83 -6.45 19.22
CA ALA A 24 15.01 -7.69 18.47
C ALA A 24 14.14 -7.71 17.21
N GLU A 25 14.76 -7.94 16.04
CA GLU A 25 14.04 -8.17 14.78
C GLU A 25 13.56 -9.61 14.60
N ILE A 26 14.05 -10.53 15.43
CA ILE A 26 13.66 -11.94 15.40
C ILE A 26 13.54 -12.36 16.85
N SER A 27 12.33 -12.69 17.31
CA SER A 27 12.16 -13.42 18.57
C SER A 27 12.03 -14.90 18.25
N SER A 28 12.99 -15.70 18.71
CA SER A 28 12.99 -17.15 18.48
C SER A 28 12.00 -17.91 19.37
N THR A 29 11.11 -17.20 20.08
CA THR A 29 10.34 -17.76 21.20
C THR A 29 8.95 -18.23 20.82
N ALA A 30 8.39 -17.83 19.67
CA ALA A 30 6.99 -18.11 19.33
C ALA A 30 6.76 -19.42 18.53
N PHE A 31 7.71 -19.88 17.71
CA PHE A 31 7.46 -20.97 16.73
C PHE A 31 8.46 -22.14 16.78
N GLY A 32 9.26 -22.22 17.85
CA GLY A 32 10.31 -23.23 18.02
C GLY A 32 11.46 -23.11 17.01
N SER A 33 12.49 -23.96 17.14
CA SER A 33 13.64 -24.00 16.22
C SER A 33 13.30 -24.55 14.82
N SER A 34 12.01 -24.78 14.55
CA SER A 34 11.53 -25.51 13.37
C SER A 34 11.02 -24.64 12.21
N VAL A 35 11.11 -23.30 12.31
CA VAL A 35 10.52 -22.37 11.32
C VAL A 35 11.53 -21.33 10.82
N ASN A 36 11.45 -20.99 9.53
CA ASN A 36 12.18 -19.86 8.95
C ASN A 36 11.44 -18.54 9.28
N VAL A 37 12.08 -17.67 10.06
CA VAL A 37 11.50 -16.36 10.43
C VAL A 37 11.87 -15.26 9.41
N VAL A 38 12.65 -15.61 8.38
CA VAL A 38 13.09 -14.68 7.33
C VAL A 38 12.96 -15.34 5.96
N ASP A 39 12.35 -14.64 5.00
CA ASP A 39 12.37 -14.97 3.57
C ASP A 39 13.08 -13.86 2.78
N LEU A 40 13.78 -14.26 1.72
CA LEU A 40 14.59 -13.39 0.88
C LEU A 40 14.36 -13.76 -0.57
N ILE A 41 13.91 -12.78 -1.37
CA ILE A 41 13.79 -12.93 -2.81
C ILE A 41 14.69 -11.95 -3.53
N GLN A 42 15.26 -12.40 -4.65
CA GLN A 42 15.80 -11.50 -5.64
C GLN A 42 14.67 -11.06 -6.57
N VAL A 43 14.55 -9.76 -6.78
CA VAL A 43 13.52 -9.15 -7.64
C VAL A 43 14.11 -8.67 -8.95
N GLU A 44 13.24 -8.20 -9.86
CA GLU A 44 13.65 -7.52 -11.09
C GLU A 44 14.69 -6.40 -10.79
N ASP A 45 15.60 -6.14 -11.72
CA ASP A 45 16.78 -5.26 -11.57
C ASP A 45 17.92 -5.74 -10.64
N SER A 46 17.87 -6.99 -10.16
CA SER A 46 18.88 -7.60 -9.27
C SER A 46 18.91 -7.07 -7.83
N ASN A 47 17.86 -6.36 -7.44
CA ASN A 47 17.64 -5.93 -6.05
C ASN A 47 17.09 -7.09 -5.21
N PHE A 48 17.02 -6.92 -3.89
CA PHE A 48 16.54 -7.95 -2.96
C PHE A 48 15.41 -7.42 -2.09
N VAL A 49 14.47 -8.29 -1.75
CA VAL A 49 13.41 -8.01 -0.78
C VAL A 49 13.48 -9.03 0.34
N ILE A 50 13.54 -8.53 1.57
CA ILE A 50 13.59 -9.28 2.82
C ILE A 50 12.24 -9.16 3.49
N CYS A 51 11.69 -10.28 3.94
CA CYS A 51 10.50 -10.32 4.79
C CYS A 51 10.84 -11.02 6.11
N THR A 52 10.45 -10.42 7.22
CA THR A 52 10.63 -10.94 8.59
C THR A 52 9.58 -10.30 9.51
N GLN A 53 9.77 -10.40 10.82
CA GLN A 53 9.14 -9.58 11.85
C GLN A 53 10.07 -8.46 12.37
N THR A 54 9.54 -7.56 13.20
CA THR A 54 10.28 -6.51 13.91
C THR A 54 9.61 -6.16 15.25
N GLN A 55 10.38 -5.92 16.31
CA GLN A 55 9.90 -5.24 17.53
C GLN A 55 10.37 -3.78 17.60
N SER A 56 11.27 -3.38 16.70
CA SER A 56 11.86 -2.04 16.69
C SER A 56 11.00 -1.01 15.97
N TYR A 57 10.16 -1.46 15.04
CA TYR A 57 9.39 -0.60 14.14
C TYR A 57 7.93 -1.06 14.10
N GLY A 58 6.98 -0.13 13.99
CA GLY A 58 5.55 -0.47 13.89
C GLY A 58 4.74 -0.05 15.12
N LYS A 59 3.65 -0.76 15.41
CA LYS A 59 2.65 -0.34 16.41
C LYS A 59 2.43 -1.44 17.44
N GLY A 60 3.11 -1.38 18.58
CA GLY A 60 2.80 -2.28 19.71
C GLY A 60 3.74 -3.47 19.78
N GLY A 61 3.22 -4.67 19.55
CA GLY A 61 3.98 -5.93 19.58
C GLY A 61 4.92 -6.10 18.39
N GLU A 62 5.14 -7.35 18.00
CA GLU A 62 5.87 -7.66 16.75
C GLU A 62 5.06 -7.23 15.53
N ASP A 63 5.71 -6.66 14.52
CA ASP A 63 5.09 -6.33 13.24
C ASP A 63 5.80 -7.05 12.08
N VAL A 64 5.11 -7.28 10.96
CA VAL A 64 5.75 -7.73 9.72
C VAL A 64 6.68 -6.63 9.21
N TYR A 65 7.94 -6.96 8.89
CA TYR A 65 8.91 -6.02 8.34
C TYR A 65 9.37 -6.44 6.95
N LEU A 66 9.13 -5.57 5.98
CA LEU A 66 9.51 -5.75 4.58
C LEU A 66 10.55 -4.71 4.19
N ILE A 67 11.70 -5.17 3.71
CA ILE A 67 12.85 -4.33 3.39
C ILE A 67 13.25 -4.58 1.94
N LYS A 68 13.30 -3.54 1.12
CA LYS A 68 13.91 -3.60 -0.21
C LYS A 68 15.30 -3.00 -0.15
N VAL A 69 16.27 -3.74 -0.66
CA VAL A 69 17.67 -3.33 -0.74
C VAL A 69 18.19 -3.45 -2.16
N ASP A 70 19.11 -2.57 -2.53
CA ASP A 70 19.78 -2.63 -3.81
C ASP A 70 20.81 -3.78 -3.87
N LYS A 71 21.42 -3.99 -5.04
CA LYS A 71 22.46 -5.00 -5.27
C LYS A 71 23.72 -4.82 -4.38
N ALA A 72 23.96 -3.62 -3.86
CA ALA A 72 25.04 -3.29 -2.93
C ALA A 72 24.60 -3.41 -1.45
N GLY A 73 23.34 -3.74 -1.19
CA GLY A 73 22.75 -3.86 0.14
C GLY A 73 22.36 -2.50 0.75
N ASN A 74 22.25 -1.42 -0.03
CA ASN A 74 21.70 -0.17 0.49
C ASN A 74 20.18 -0.27 0.54
N VAL A 75 19.56 0.23 1.61
CA VAL A 75 18.10 0.25 1.74
C VAL A 75 17.50 1.23 0.74
N ASP A 76 16.61 0.74 -0.13
CA ASP A 76 15.78 1.55 -1.01
C ASP A 76 14.57 2.07 -0.22
N TRP A 77 13.83 1.13 0.38
CA TRP A 77 12.74 1.43 1.30
C TRP A 77 12.50 0.28 2.26
N SER A 78 11.83 0.58 3.38
CA SER A 78 11.27 -0.43 4.27
C SER A 78 9.83 -0.09 4.67
N ARG A 79 9.07 -1.10 5.08
CA ARG A 79 7.65 -1.00 5.47
C ARG A 79 7.37 -1.95 6.62
N THR A 80 6.49 -1.53 7.53
CA THR A 80 5.93 -2.39 8.56
C THR A 80 4.44 -2.61 8.34
N TYR A 81 3.96 -3.81 8.66
CA TYR A 81 2.55 -4.18 8.58
C TYR A 81 2.13 -4.95 9.82
N GLY A 82 1.00 -4.60 10.40
CA GLY A 82 0.50 -5.20 11.64
C GLY A 82 -0.35 -4.20 12.42
N GLY A 83 -0.70 -4.58 13.64
CA GLY A 83 -1.48 -3.82 14.61
C GLY A 83 -0.86 -3.97 16.00
N THR A 84 -1.64 -3.71 17.06
CA THR A 84 -1.09 -3.67 18.44
C THR A 84 -0.60 -5.01 18.99
N GLY A 85 -0.95 -6.13 18.35
CA GLY A 85 -0.55 -7.49 18.72
C GLY A 85 0.77 -7.92 18.09
N ASN A 86 1.02 -9.24 18.08
CA ASN A 86 2.19 -9.83 17.42
C ASN A 86 1.84 -10.33 16.02
N ASP A 87 2.49 -9.77 15.02
CA ASP A 87 2.34 -10.03 13.59
C ASP A 87 3.70 -10.36 12.99
N ALA A 88 3.75 -11.38 12.13
CA ALA A 88 5.01 -11.89 11.60
C ALA A 88 4.85 -12.30 10.14
N GLY A 89 5.81 -11.93 9.30
CA GLY A 89 5.87 -12.37 7.90
C GLY A 89 6.92 -13.45 7.71
N PHE A 90 6.50 -14.60 7.20
CA PHE A 90 7.37 -15.77 7.01
C PHE A 90 7.76 -16.01 5.56
N SER A 91 6.97 -15.53 4.61
CA SER A 91 7.29 -15.67 3.19
C SER A 91 6.89 -14.45 2.37
N VAL A 92 7.72 -14.14 1.38
CA VAL A 92 7.45 -13.13 0.37
C VAL A 92 7.67 -13.70 -1.02
N LYS A 93 6.80 -13.35 -1.96
CA LYS A 93 6.97 -13.63 -3.40
C LYS A 93 6.66 -12.39 -4.21
N GLN A 94 7.45 -12.15 -5.26
CA GLN A 94 7.16 -11.10 -6.23
C GLN A 94 5.99 -11.54 -7.11
N ILE A 95 5.03 -10.65 -7.33
CA ILE A 95 3.89 -10.88 -8.20
C ILE A 95 4.31 -10.49 -9.63
N PRO A 96 4.09 -11.33 -10.65
CA PRO A 96 4.34 -10.96 -12.03
C PRO A 96 3.58 -9.68 -12.40
N GLY A 97 4.28 -8.68 -12.95
CA GLY A 97 3.69 -7.38 -13.28
C GLY A 97 3.74 -6.33 -12.16
N GLY A 98 4.29 -6.68 -10.99
CA GLY A 98 4.60 -5.74 -9.92
C GLY A 98 3.94 -6.09 -8.59
N GLY A 99 4.58 -5.68 -7.50
CA GLY A 99 4.14 -5.90 -6.13
C GLY A 99 4.61 -7.21 -5.51
N TYR A 100 4.16 -7.43 -4.27
CA TYR A 100 4.53 -8.59 -3.46
C TYR A 100 3.32 -9.22 -2.81
N ILE A 101 3.37 -10.53 -2.62
CA ILE A 101 2.47 -11.28 -1.73
C ILE A 101 3.29 -11.75 -0.53
N ILE A 102 2.77 -11.50 0.67
CA ILE A 102 3.42 -11.81 1.95
C ILE A 102 2.49 -12.73 2.74
N ALA A 103 2.99 -13.88 3.17
CA ALA A 103 2.29 -14.79 4.06
C ALA A 103 2.93 -14.81 5.44
N GLY A 104 2.10 -14.95 6.46
CA GLY A 104 2.49 -14.77 7.84
C GLY A 104 1.43 -15.21 8.85
N SER A 105 1.54 -14.69 10.06
CA SER A 105 0.53 -14.78 11.10
C SER A 105 0.22 -13.41 11.70
N THR A 106 -0.97 -13.25 12.27
CA THR A 106 -1.38 -12.02 12.98
C THR A 106 -2.11 -12.33 14.28
N ALA A 107 -1.72 -11.71 15.39
CA ALA A 107 -2.53 -11.66 16.62
C ALA A 107 -3.30 -10.32 16.75
N SER A 108 -3.15 -9.44 15.76
CA SER A 108 -3.80 -8.13 15.72
C SER A 108 -5.16 -8.16 15.02
N TYR A 109 -5.38 -9.13 14.13
CA TYR A 109 -6.54 -9.21 13.26
C TYR A 109 -7.03 -10.66 13.16
N GLY A 110 -8.34 -10.87 13.02
CA GLY A 110 -8.93 -12.20 12.87
C GLY A 110 -9.64 -12.70 14.14
N ALA A 111 -9.87 -14.00 14.24
CA ALA A 111 -10.65 -14.63 15.30
C ALA A 111 -9.73 -15.33 16.32
N GLY A 112 -9.96 -15.11 17.61
CA GLY A 112 -9.27 -15.86 18.65
C GLY A 112 -7.77 -15.57 18.73
N ASN A 113 -6.94 -16.61 18.55
CA ASN A 113 -5.48 -16.52 18.67
C ASN A 113 -4.85 -15.98 17.36
N ARG A 114 -3.64 -16.41 17.00
CA ARG A 114 -2.99 -15.94 15.77
C ARG A 114 -3.72 -16.51 14.56
N ASP A 115 -4.04 -15.69 13.56
CA ASP A 115 -4.59 -16.14 12.28
C ASP A 115 -3.56 -16.06 11.15
N VAL A 116 -3.81 -16.77 10.04
CA VAL A 116 -3.02 -16.62 8.81
C VAL A 116 -3.16 -15.18 8.34
N LEU A 117 -2.03 -14.50 8.15
CA LEU A 117 -1.97 -13.15 7.59
C LEU A 117 -1.51 -13.23 6.13
N LEU A 118 -2.29 -12.65 5.22
CA LEU A 118 -1.91 -12.50 3.82
C LEU A 118 -1.98 -11.03 3.40
N ILE A 119 -0.86 -10.47 2.96
CA ILE A 119 -0.74 -9.06 2.55
C ILE A 119 -0.31 -9.00 1.09
N LYS A 120 -1.10 -8.31 0.27
CA LYS A 120 -0.69 -7.92 -1.08
C LYS A 120 -0.23 -6.46 -1.08
N THR A 121 0.90 -6.18 -1.71
CA THR A 121 1.44 -4.83 -1.85
C THR A 121 1.65 -4.46 -3.31
N ASN A 122 1.83 -3.17 -3.57
CA ASN A 122 2.40 -2.66 -4.82
C ASN A 122 3.95 -2.72 -4.80
N ASP A 123 4.61 -2.29 -5.88
CA ASP A 123 6.08 -2.32 -6.04
C ASP A 123 6.87 -1.49 -5.02
N THR A 124 6.21 -0.52 -4.39
CA THR A 124 6.79 0.37 -3.38
C THR A 124 6.51 -0.10 -1.94
N GLY A 125 5.96 -1.31 -1.78
CA GLY A 125 5.52 -1.85 -0.50
C GLY A 125 4.28 -1.16 0.08
N GLY A 126 3.53 -0.39 -0.72
CA GLY A 126 2.23 0.12 -0.28
C GLY A 126 1.20 -1.02 -0.26
N VAL A 127 0.44 -1.15 0.84
CA VAL A 127 -0.61 -2.18 0.97
C VAL A 127 -1.69 -1.96 -0.09
N VAL A 128 -2.03 -3.02 -0.82
CA VAL A 128 -3.18 -3.08 -1.74
C VAL A 128 -4.36 -3.69 -1.00
N TRP A 129 -4.14 -4.82 -0.34
CA TRP A 129 -5.10 -5.43 0.57
C TRP A 129 -4.42 -6.31 1.61
N THR A 130 -5.14 -6.56 2.71
CA THR A 130 -4.80 -7.53 3.75
C THR A 130 -5.99 -8.48 3.95
N ARG A 131 -5.70 -9.76 4.18
CA ARG A 131 -6.69 -10.81 4.48
C ARG A 131 -6.22 -11.66 5.65
N THR A 132 -7.17 -12.13 6.44
CA THR A 132 -6.94 -13.08 7.52
C THR A 132 -7.73 -14.36 7.28
N PHE A 133 -7.15 -15.50 7.64
CA PHE A 133 -7.81 -16.81 7.54
C PHE A 133 -7.48 -17.67 8.75
N GLY A 134 -8.48 -18.30 9.35
CA GLY A 134 -8.33 -19.11 10.54
C GLY A 134 -9.64 -19.25 11.30
N GLY A 135 -9.56 -19.81 12.49
CA GLY A 135 -10.68 -20.02 13.43
C GLY A 135 -10.31 -19.50 14.82
N SER A 136 -10.86 -20.07 15.89
CA SER A 136 -10.57 -19.58 17.25
C SER A 136 -9.19 -19.98 17.79
N GLY A 137 -8.55 -20.98 17.18
CA GLY A 137 -7.22 -21.47 17.52
C GLY A 137 -6.11 -20.67 16.84
N GLU A 138 -4.88 -21.17 16.93
CA GLU A 138 -3.76 -20.59 16.18
C GLU A 138 -3.68 -21.18 14.76
N ASP A 139 -3.59 -20.31 13.76
CA ASP A 139 -3.50 -20.62 12.33
C ASP A 139 -2.36 -19.80 11.73
N VAL A 140 -1.42 -20.46 11.04
CA VAL A 140 -0.19 -19.82 10.57
C VAL A 140 0.15 -20.28 9.17
N ALA A 141 0.58 -19.34 8.31
CA ALA A 141 1.11 -19.67 6.98
C ALA A 141 2.62 -19.36 6.89
N PHE A 142 3.44 -20.40 6.71
CA PHE A 142 4.90 -20.24 6.65
C PHE A 142 5.43 -19.98 5.24
N THR A 143 4.67 -20.34 4.21
CA THR A 143 5.11 -20.21 2.83
C THR A 143 3.97 -19.78 1.92
N ALA A 144 4.33 -19.04 0.87
CA ALA A 144 3.45 -18.66 -0.22
C ALA A 144 4.09 -18.95 -1.57
N ILE A 145 3.26 -19.27 -2.56
CA ILE A 145 3.64 -19.25 -3.98
C ILE A 145 2.62 -18.47 -4.80
N VAL A 146 3.11 -17.83 -5.87
CA VAL A 146 2.25 -17.36 -6.96
C VAL A 146 2.11 -18.52 -7.94
N THR A 147 0.89 -18.97 -8.14
CA THR A 147 0.58 -20.09 -9.03
C THR A 147 0.57 -19.68 -10.50
N GLN A 148 0.65 -20.66 -11.41
CA GLN A 148 0.64 -20.43 -12.87
C GLN A 148 -0.64 -19.73 -13.36
N ASP A 149 -1.76 -19.91 -12.67
CA ASP A 149 -3.02 -19.20 -12.94
C ASP A 149 -3.11 -17.82 -12.25
N SER A 150 -1.98 -17.30 -11.76
CA SER A 150 -1.80 -16.00 -11.10
C SER A 150 -2.49 -15.85 -9.74
N ASN A 151 -3.05 -16.93 -9.19
CA ASN A 151 -3.59 -16.95 -7.84
C ASN A 151 -2.49 -17.20 -6.80
N TYR A 152 -2.85 -17.17 -5.51
CA TYR A 152 -1.91 -17.37 -4.42
C TYR A 152 -2.27 -18.62 -3.62
N VAL A 153 -1.26 -19.46 -3.36
CA VAL A 153 -1.37 -20.60 -2.45
C VAL A 153 -0.48 -20.34 -1.27
N VAL A 154 -1.00 -20.57 -0.06
CA VAL A 154 -0.20 -20.57 1.16
C VAL A 154 -0.40 -21.86 1.93
N THR A 155 0.60 -22.24 2.71
CA THR A 155 0.50 -23.41 3.58
C THR A 155 1.24 -23.19 4.90
N GLY A 156 0.72 -23.79 5.96
CA GLY A 156 1.35 -23.88 7.26
C GLY A 156 0.61 -24.85 8.18
N HIS A 157 0.19 -24.41 9.37
CA HIS A 157 -0.58 -25.23 10.29
C HIS A 157 -1.84 -24.54 10.79
N THR A 158 -2.74 -25.33 11.36
CA THR A 158 -3.97 -24.90 12.03
C THR A 158 -4.16 -25.68 13.32
N TYR A 159 -4.55 -24.99 14.40
CA TYR A 159 -5.15 -25.57 15.61
C TYR A 159 -6.67 -25.38 15.65
N SER A 160 -7.23 -24.73 14.63
CA SER A 160 -8.65 -24.42 14.52
C SER A 160 -9.43 -25.49 13.77
N PHE A 161 -8.78 -26.21 12.86
CA PHE A 161 -9.43 -27.17 11.97
C PHE A 161 -8.69 -28.50 11.97
N GLY A 162 -9.45 -29.60 11.91
CA GLY A 162 -8.89 -30.95 11.94
C GLY A 162 -9.10 -31.63 13.29
N SER A 163 -8.28 -32.61 13.64
CA SER A 163 -8.55 -33.51 14.78
C SER A 163 -7.30 -33.74 15.60
N GLY A 164 -7.26 -33.23 16.82
CA GLY A 164 -6.12 -33.44 17.73
C GLY A 164 -5.30 -32.17 17.88
N SER A 165 -3.99 -32.27 17.61
CA SER A 165 -3.05 -31.14 17.71
C SER A 165 -3.10 -30.29 16.43
N SER A 166 -1.97 -29.72 15.98
CA SER A 166 -1.96 -28.93 14.75
C SER A 166 -2.01 -29.80 13.49
N ASP A 167 -2.76 -29.39 12.48
CA ASP A 167 -2.84 -30.07 11.18
C ASP A 167 -2.21 -29.22 10.05
N PHE A 168 -1.81 -29.82 8.91
CA PHE A 168 -1.41 -29.02 7.74
C PHE A 168 -2.59 -28.16 7.29
N TYR A 169 -2.39 -26.86 7.12
CA TYR A 169 -3.40 -25.96 6.58
C TYR A 169 -2.93 -25.34 5.28
N SER A 170 -3.54 -25.72 4.17
CA SER A 170 -3.28 -25.15 2.85
C SER A 170 -4.50 -24.40 2.34
N LEU A 171 -4.32 -23.20 1.79
CA LEU A 171 -5.40 -22.44 1.18
C LEU A 171 -4.96 -21.82 -0.15
N LYS A 172 -5.93 -21.67 -1.05
CA LYS A 172 -5.77 -20.94 -2.31
C LYS A 172 -6.76 -19.79 -2.34
N VAL A 173 -6.25 -18.60 -2.68
CA VAL A 173 -7.04 -17.38 -2.84
C VAL A 173 -6.83 -16.80 -4.24
N ASP A 174 -7.82 -16.07 -4.73
CA ASP A 174 -7.70 -15.35 -5.98
C ASP A 174 -6.84 -14.08 -5.86
N THR A 175 -6.70 -13.34 -6.97
CA THR A 175 -5.92 -12.10 -7.04
C THR A 175 -6.46 -10.95 -6.17
N SER A 176 -7.73 -11.02 -5.77
CA SER A 176 -8.42 -10.08 -4.87
C SER A 176 -8.32 -10.48 -3.39
N GLY A 177 -7.74 -11.66 -3.11
CA GLY A 177 -7.65 -12.24 -1.77
C GLY A 177 -8.93 -12.97 -1.35
N SER A 178 -9.82 -13.32 -2.28
CA SER A 178 -11.01 -14.12 -1.97
C SER A 178 -10.65 -15.61 -1.94
N LEU A 179 -11.13 -16.33 -0.91
CA LEU A 179 -10.86 -17.76 -0.74
C LEU A 179 -11.48 -18.57 -1.87
N LEU A 180 -10.66 -19.37 -2.57
CA LEU A 180 -11.11 -20.33 -3.57
C LEU A 180 -11.32 -21.71 -2.95
N TRP A 181 -10.37 -22.16 -2.13
CA TRP A 181 -10.50 -23.38 -1.34
C TRP A 181 -9.50 -23.38 -0.17
N SER A 182 -9.80 -24.16 0.87
CA SER A 182 -8.85 -24.53 1.93
C SER A 182 -8.87 -26.04 2.18
N ARG A 183 -7.76 -26.60 2.64
CA ARG A 183 -7.57 -28.02 2.93
C ARG A 183 -6.79 -28.21 4.21
N VAL A 184 -7.26 -29.19 4.98
CA VAL A 184 -6.64 -29.64 6.21
C VAL A 184 -6.17 -31.06 6.00
N VAL A 185 -4.91 -31.35 6.30
CA VAL A 185 -4.34 -32.69 6.20
C VAL A 185 -3.49 -32.98 7.43
N GLY A 186 -3.87 -33.99 8.19
CA GLY A 186 -3.19 -34.39 9.42
C GLY A 186 -3.98 -35.47 10.15
N GLY A 187 -3.75 -35.62 11.43
CA GLY A 187 -4.38 -36.58 12.34
C GLY A 187 -4.20 -36.12 13.78
N SER A 188 -4.32 -37.05 14.75
CA SER A 188 -4.31 -36.68 16.18
C SER A 188 -3.00 -36.05 16.68
N GLY A 189 -1.90 -36.19 15.94
CA GLY A 189 -0.57 -35.69 16.30
C GLY A 189 -0.30 -34.28 15.79
N TRP A 190 0.92 -33.80 16.01
CA TRP A 190 1.38 -32.52 15.45
C TRP A 190 1.84 -32.66 14.00
N ASP A 191 1.21 -31.90 13.10
CA ASP A 191 1.51 -31.84 11.68
C ASP A 191 1.76 -30.38 11.24
N LEU A 192 2.93 -30.13 10.67
CA LEU A 192 3.40 -28.81 10.24
C LEU A 192 3.84 -28.82 8.78
N SER A 193 3.20 -28.05 7.91
CA SER A 193 3.69 -27.84 6.55
C SER A 193 4.62 -26.62 6.47
N LEU A 194 5.71 -26.73 5.70
CA LEU A 194 6.77 -25.72 5.63
C LEU A 194 7.12 -25.27 4.21
N SER A 195 6.77 -26.07 3.20
CA SER A 195 7.10 -25.76 1.80
C SER A 195 6.01 -26.25 0.86
N VAL A 196 5.79 -25.51 -0.22
CA VAL A 196 4.86 -25.85 -1.29
C VAL A 196 5.49 -25.58 -2.65
N ALA A 197 5.24 -26.47 -3.61
CA ALA A 197 5.65 -26.29 -5.01
C ALA A 197 4.52 -26.71 -5.95
N GLU A 198 4.45 -26.07 -7.11
CA GLU A 198 3.45 -26.34 -8.16
C GLU A 198 4.11 -27.02 -9.36
N ASP A 199 3.48 -28.07 -9.90
CA ASP A 199 3.91 -28.70 -11.17
C ASP A 199 3.27 -28.04 -12.40
N VAL A 200 3.71 -28.45 -13.60
CA VAL A 200 3.21 -27.92 -14.88
C VAL A 200 1.72 -28.17 -15.14
N ALA A 201 1.08 -29.08 -14.39
CA ALA A 201 -0.35 -29.34 -14.47
C ALA A 201 -1.16 -28.53 -13.44
N GLY A 202 -0.48 -27.74 -12.59
CA GLY A 202 -1.06 -26.97 -11.51
C GLY A 202 -1.31 -27.77 -10.23
N ASN A 203 -0.79 -29.00 -10.12
CA ASN A 203 -0.89 -29.74 -8.86
C ASN A 203 0.13 -29.20 -7.88
N LEU A 204 -0.26 -29.21 -6.60
CA LEU A 204 0.53 -28.72 -5.50
C LEU A 204 1.14 -29.89 -4.74
N TYR A 205 2.39 -29.74 -4.35
CA TYR A 205 3.09 -30.67 -3.47
C TYR A 205 3.43 -29.89 -2.22
N VAL A 206 2.85 -30.29 -1.10
CA VAL A 206 2.99 -29.66 0.20
C VAL A 206 3.81 -30.61 1.07
N THR A 207 4.83 -30.09 1.74
CA THR A 207 5.68 -30.91 2.61
C THR A 207 6.03 -30.24 3.92
N GLY A 208 6.30 -31.07 4.92
CA GLY A 208 6.82 -30.66 6.20
C GLY A 208 7.04 -31.85 7.12
N GLN A 209 6.58 -31.75 8.37
CA GLN A 209 6.81 -32.72 9.44
C GLN A 209 5.48 -33.22 9.97
N SER A 210 5.39 -34.50 10.31
CA SER A 210 4.15 -35.12 10.78
C SER A 210 4.41 -36.12 11.90
N GLU A 211 3.68 -36.02 13.00
CA GLU A 211 3.55 -37.07 14.04
C GLU A 211 2.39 -38.03 13.73
N SER A 212 1.46 -37.62 12.86
CA SER A 212 0.30 -38.42 12.47
C SER A 212 0.62 -39.48 11.41
N TYR A 213 1.63 -39.25 10.57
CA TYR A 213 2.02 -40.12 9.45
C TYR A 213 3.49 -40.54 9.56
N VAL A 214 3.77 -41.53 10.41
CA VAL A 214 5.15 -41.97 10.78
C VAL A 214 5.41 -43.45 10.54
N ASN A 215 6.67 -43.82 10.29
CA ASN A 215 7.17 -45.20 10.15
C ASN A 215 7.71 -45.78 11.48
N GLY A 216 6.94 -45.64 12.57
CA GLY A 216 7.23 -46.23 13.89
C GLY A 216 6.78 -45.34 15.05
N GLY A 217 6.24 -45.96 16.12
CA GLY A 217 5.99 -45.34 17.45
C GLY A 217 5.00 -44.16 17.53
N SER A 218 4.31 -44.00 18.66
CA SER A 218 3.59 -42.75 18.97
C SER A 218 4.60 -41.68 19.42
N GLY A 219 4.67 -40.54 18.74
CA GLY A 219 5.53 -39.40 19.10
C GLY A 219 6.87 -39.28 18.34
N ASP A 220 7.05 -40.10 17.30
CA ASP A 220 8.07 -39.87 16.27
C ASP A 220 7.59 -38.81 15.25
N LEU A 221 8.51 -38.24 14.48
CA LEU A 221 8.23 -37.20 13.47
C LEU A 221 8.80 -37.69 12.14
N ASP A 222 8.02 -37.71 11.06
CA ASP A 222 8.52 -38.05 9.72
C ASP A 222 8.30 -36.92 8.71
N PHE A 223 9.01 -36.98 7.57
CA PHE A 223 8.63 -36.14 6.44
C PHE A 223 7.27 -36.61 5.94
N TYR A 224 6.34 -35.68 5.74
CA TYR A 224 5.12 -35.97 5.00
C TYR A 224 5.05 -35.10 3.75
N ILE A 225 4.71 -35.71 2.61
CA ILE A 225 4.44 -35.01 1.36
C ILE A 225 3.03 -35.33 0.93
N VAL A 226 2.24 -34.29 0.72
CA VAL A 226 0.88 -34.37 0.19
C VAL A 226 0.87 -33.78 -1.20
N LYS A 227 0.27 -34.50 -2.15
CA LYS A 227 -0.09 -33.98 -3.45
C LYS A 227 -1.57 -33.59 -3.48
N LEU A 228 -1.83 -32.33 -3.79
CA LEU A 228 -3.17 -31.78 -4.02
C LEU A 228 -3.32 -31.42 -5.50
N SER A 229 -4.52 -31.60 -6.04
CA SER A 229 -4.84 -31.06 -7.37
C SER A 229 -4.89 -29.54 -7.35
N LYS A 230 -4.91 -28.91 -8.54
CA LYS A 230 -5.09 -27.44 -8.68
C LYS A 230 -6.34 -26.88 -7.98
N ASN A 231 -7.36 -27.72 -7.77
CA ASN A 231 -8.63 -27.39 -7.11
C ASN A 231 -8.65 -27.83 -5.62
N GLY A 232 -7.50 -28.21 -5.07
CA GLY A 232 -7.34 -28.64 -3.69
C GLY A 232 -7.79 -30.08 -3.41
N ALA A 233 -8.30 -30.85 -4.37
CA ALA A 233 -8.64 -32.26 -4.11
C ALA A 233 -7.38 -33.05 -3.74
N TYR A 234 -7.44 -33.84 -2.67
CA TYR A 234 -6.35 -34.72 -2.25
C TYR A 234 -6.08 -35.78 -3.33
N ILE A 235 -4.82 -35.94 -3.74
CA ILE A 235 -4.41 -36.94 -4.73
C ILE A 235 -3.71 -38.10 -4.03
N TRP A 236 -2.65 -37.83 -3.27
CA TRP A 236 -1.96 -38.82 -2.44
C TRP A 236 -1.16 -38.14 -1.34
N GLY A 237 -0.80 -38.91 -0.32
CA GLY A 237 0.11 -38.51 0.75
C GLY A 237 1.05 -39.65 1.07
N LYS A 238 2.34 -39.35 1.24
CA LYS A 238 3.38 -40.33 1.53
C LYS A 238 4.27 -39.81 2.65
N ASN A 239 4.61 -40.69 3.58
CA ASN A 239 5.58 -40.41 4.62
C ASN A 239 6.96 -40.96 4.25
N TYR A 240 8.00 -40.26 4.69
CA TYR A 240 9.40 -40.59 4.44
C TYR A 240 10.18 -40.38 5.74
N GLY A 241 10.64 -41.48 6.30
CA GLY A 241 11.35 -41.53 7.57
C GLY A 241 11.54 -42.98 8.01
N GLY A 242 12.26 -43.15 9.12
CA GLY A 242 12.52 -44.42 9.78
C GLY A 242 11.89 -44.44 11.17
N THR A 243 12.57 -45.05 12.14
CA THR A 243 12.07 -45.20 13.53
C THR A 243 12.47 -44.05 14.45
N LYS A 244 12.83 -42.88 13.90
CA LYS A 244 13.29 -41.69 14.64
C LYS A 244 12.81 -40.43 13.91
N ARG A 245 13.15 -39.27 14.46
CA ARG A 245 12.68 -37.98 13.96
C ARG A 245 13.35 -37.52 12.67
N GLU A 246 12.51 -37.15 11.71
CA GLU A 246 12.75 -36.63 10.38
C GLU A 246 11.82 -35.43 10.09
N GLY A 247 12.35 -34.29 9.61
CA GLY A 247 11.54 -33.20 9.05
C GLY A 247 11.98 -32.63 7.68
N ALA A 248 11.04 -32.42 6.74
CA ALA A 248 11.31 -31.75 5.47
C ALA A 248 11.16 -30.23 5.64
N ARG A 249 12.05 -29.46 4.99
CA ARG A 249 12.11 -27.99 5.16
C ARG A 249 11.85 -27.22 3.87
N HIS A 250 12.26 -27.77 2.74
CA HIS A 250 12.15 -27.07 1.47
C HIS A 250 11.93 -28.05 0.32
N LEU A 251 11.06 -27.67 -0.60
CA LEU A 251 10.70 -28.42 -1.79
C LEU A 251 10.69 -27.49 -3.00
N PHE A 252 11.24 -27.96 -4.12
CA PHE A 252 10.97 -27.35 -5.42
C PHE A 252 10.89 -28.41 -6.52
N ILE A 253 10.23 -28.06 -7.61
CA ILE A 253 10.10 -28.94 -8.78
C ILE A 253 10.99 -28.40 -9.90
N LYS A 254 11.79 -29.29 -10.48
CA LYS A 254 12.60 -29.00 -11.67
C LYS A 254 12.59 -30.22 -12.57
N ASP A 255 12.28 -30.01 -13.86
CA ASP A 255 12.26 -31.08 -14.87
C ASP A 255 11.37 -32.28 -14.46
N ASN A 256 10.19 -32.00 -13.88
CA ASN A 256 9.26 -33.00 -13.32
C ASN A 256 9.82 -33.89 -12.19
N ILE A 257 10.90 -33.45 -11.55
CA ILE A 257 11.50 -34.10 -10.38
C ILE A 257 11.26 -33.20 -9.16
N LEU A 258 10.72 -33.80 -8.11
CA LEU A 258 10.58 -33.18 -6.80
C LEU A 258 11.93 -33.24 -6.08
N ASN A 259 12.49 -32.07 -5.76
CA ASN A 259 13.75 -31.93 -5.04
C ASN A 259 13.43 -31.51 -3.61
N VAL A 260 13.70 -32.40 -2.65
CA VAL A 260 13.35 -32.21 -1.24
C VAL A 260 14.62 -32.12 -0.41
N ALA A 261 14.68 -31.16 0.50
CA ALA A 261 15.68 -31.14 1.57
C ALA A 261 15.03 -31.23 2.94
N GLY A 262 15.66 -32.04 3.79
CA GLY A 262 15.22 -32.28 5.16
C GLY A 262 16.38 -32.71 6.05
N TRP A 263 16.05 -33.09 7.27
CA TRP A 263 16.97 -33.56 8.31
C TRP A 263 16.42 -34.84 8.94
N GLY A 264 17.27 -35.73 9.44
CA GLY A 264 16.78 -37.00 9.98
C GLY A 264 17.81 -37.80 10.77
N LEU A 265 17.35 -38.74 11.57
CA LEU A 265 18.13 -39.60 12.45
C LEU A 265 18.16 -41.07 12.00
N SER A 266 17.27 -41.50 11.11
CA SER A 266 17.13 -42.92 10.76
C SER A 266 16.70 -43.24 9.32
N PHE A 267 16.61 -42.25 8.44
CA PHE A 267 16.08 -42.43 7.09
C PHE A 267 17.08 -43.06 6.09
N GLY A 268 16.70 -44.21 5.51
CA GLY A 268 17.43 -44.85 4.41
C GLY A 268 18.63 -45.72 4.81
N PRO A 269 19.44 -46.20 3.84
CA PRO A 269 20.60 -47.07 4.09
C PRO A 269 21.77 -46.36 4.79
N TYR A 270 21.60 -45.07 5.09
CA TYR A 270 22.57 -44.22 5.80
C TYR A 270 22.13 -43.94 7.24
N ALA A 271 21.20 -44.73 7.80
CA ALA A 271 20.79 -44.65 9.19
C ALA A 271 22.02 -44.77 10.10
N THR A 272 22.40 -43.66 10.75
CA THR A 272 23.47 -43.63 11.75
C THR A 272 22.88 -43.31 13.12
N SER A 273 23.65 -43.47 14.20
CA SER A 273 23.24 -42.99 15.52
C SER A 273 23.20 -41.46 15.65
N LYS A 274 23.47 -40.70 14.57
CA LYS A 274 23.65 -39.24 14.55
C LYS A 274 22.74 -38.57 13.50
N SER A 275 22.39 -37.29 13.72
CA SER A 275 21.57 -36.51 12.79
C SER A 275 22.28 -36.26 11.46
N ALA A 276 21.55 -36.42 10.36
CA ALA A 276 22.04 -36.21 9.01
C ALA A 276 21.09 -35.30 8.21
N ASN A 277 21.67 -34.60 7.24
CA ASN A 277 20.96 -33.71 6.34
C ASN A 277 20.68 -34.41 5.01
N TYR A 278 19.41 -34.56 4.64
CA TYR A 278 19.01 -35.34 3.47
C TYR A 278 18.64 -34.45 2.29
N TYR A 279 19.05 -34.91 1.11
CA TYR A 279 18.56 -34.43 -0.17
C TYR A 279 17.96 -35.60 -0.94
N LEU A 280 16.70 -35.45 -1.34
CA LEU A 280 15.96 -36.46 -2.09
C LEU A 280 15.56 -35.91 -3.46
N LYS A 281 15.57 -36.79 -4.45
CA LYS A 281 14.83 -36.60 -5.70
C LYS A 281 13.72 -37.63 -5.77
N LEU A 282 12.49 -37.15 -5.91
CA LEU A 282 11.30 -37.97 -6.07
C LEU A 282 10.73 -37.74 -7.47
N ASP A 283 10.07 -38.76 -8.03
CA ASP A 283 9.18 -38.51 -9.17
C ASP A 283 7.84 -37.89 -8.72
N THR A 284 6.97 -37.59 -9.68
CA THR A 284 5.65 -36.98 -9.42
C THR A 284 4.63 -37.93 -8.76
N ALA A 285 4.96 -39.22 -8.67
CA ALA A 285 4.21 -40.21 -7.88
C ALA A 285 4.73 -40.30 -6.43
N GLY A 286 5.83 -39.61 -6.10
CA GLY A 286 6.46 -39.63 -4.78
C GLY A 286 7.41 -40.81 -4.58
N ASP A 287 7.88 -41.46 -5.64
CA ASP A 287 8.86 -42.54 -5.50
C ASP A 287 10.27 -41.96 -5.47
N VAL A 288 11.06 -42.37 -4.47
CA VAL A 288 12.45 -41.95 -4.32
C VAL A 288 13.29 -42.48 -5.46
N LYS A 289 13.85 -41.57 -6.28
CA LYS A 289 14.78 -41.89 -7.37
C LYS A 289 16.24 -41.67 -6.98
N PHE A 290 16.48 -40.78 -6.02
CA PHE A 290 17.80 -40.51 -5.50
C PHE A 290 17.68 -40.02 -4.06
N MET A 291 18.64 -40.40 -3.22
CA MET A 291 18.77 -39.92 -1.87
C MET A 291 20.24 -39.83 -1.49
N ARG A 292 20.60 -38.76 -0.78
CA ARG A 292 21.92 -38.60 -0.20
C ARG A 292 21.86 -37.91 1.15
N ALA A 293 22.66 -38.41 2.08
CA ALA A 293 22.92 -37.78 3.38
C ALA A 293 24.21 -36.95 3.32
N TYR A 294 24.21 -35.80 3.99
CA TYR A 294 25.35 -34.92 4.20
C TYR A 294 25.59 -34.76 5.71
N GLY A 295 26.84 -34.89 6.17
CA GLY A 295 27.25 -34.58 7.56
C GLY A 295 27.29 -35.75 8.57
N ALA A 296 27.31 -37.01 8.15
CA ALA A 296 27.17 -38.18 9.04
C ALA A 296 28.38 -38.49 9.98
N ASN A 297 29.54 -37.84 9.80
CA ASN A 297 30.79 -38.20 10.48
C ASN A 297 31.36 -37.07 11.35
N GLY A 298 30.73 -36.77 12.49
CA GLY A 298 31.27 -35.87 13.51
C GLY A 298 30.31 -35.72 14.70
N GLY A 299 30.83 -35.63 15.92
CA GLY A 299 30.08 -35.88 17.17
C GLY A 299 28.85 -35.01 17.49
N HIS A 300 28.51 -33.96 16.75
CA HIS A 300 27.50 -32.98 17.20
C HIS A 300 26.74 -32.33 16.02
N ALA A 301 25.76 -33.03 15.46
CA ALA A 301 24.86 -32.48 14.44
C ALA A 301 23.47 -32.21 15.02
N ASN A 302 23.20 -30.98 15.47
CA ASN A 302 21.85 -30.40 15.37
C ASN A 302 21.90 -29.44 14.19
N SER A 303 21.43 -29.90 13.03
CA SER A 303 21.87 -29.32 11.77
C SER A 303 20.71 -29.20 10.81
N MET A 304 20.03 -28.05 10.79
CA MET A 304 18.89 -27.81 9.89
C MET A 304 19.38 -27.53 8.46
N ASN A 305 19.01 -28.35 7.48
CA ASN A 305 19.00 -27.92 6.08
C ASN A 305 17.95 -26.81 5.93
N ARG A 306 18.38 -25.57 5.71
CA ARG A 306 17.45 -24.43 5.69
C ARG A 306 16.89 -24.15 4.30
N LEU A 307 17.71 -24.30 3.25
CA LEU A 307 17.37 -23.93 1.88
C LEU A 307 18.10 -24.82 0.88
N ILE A 308 17.38 -25.22 -0.18
CA ILE A 308 17.96 -25.76 -1.39
C ILE A 308 17.60 -24.91 -2.59
N SER A 309 18.59 -24.59 -3.41
CA SER A 309 18.40 -23.78 -4.62
C SER A 309 18.96 -24.53 -5.83
N PRO A 310 18.21 -24.60 -6.95
CA PRO A 310 18.71 -25.22 -8.16
C PRO A 310 19.91 -24.45 -8.71
N LEU A 311 20.98 -25.20 -9.01
CA LEU A 311 22.12 -24.69 -9.74
C LEU A 311 21.89 -24.83 -11.25
N ARG A 312 22.58 -23.97 -11.99
CA ARG A 312 22.49 -23.93 -13.46
C ARG A 312 23.06 -25.20 -14.10
N ASN A 313 24.12 -25.77 -13.51
CA ASN A 313 24.73 -27.05 -13.91
C ASN A 313 23.84 -28.29 -13.69
N GLY A 314 22.55 -28.12 -13.41
CA GLY A 314 21.63 -29.22 -13.11
C GLY A 314 21.60 -29.64 -11.64
N GLY A 315 22.61 -29.28 -10.85
CA GLY A 315 22.69 -29.65 -9.42
C GLY A 315 21.92 -28.74 -8.49
N VAL A 316 22.25 -28.81 -7.20
CA VAL A 316 21.65 -28.00 -6.12
C VAL A 316 22.71 -27.43 -5.18
N ALA A 317 22.43 -26.23 -4.68
CA ALA A 317 23.09 -25.64 -3.52
C ALA A 317 22.27 -25.98 -2.27
N ILE A 318 22.93 -26.47 -1.24
CA ILE A 318 22.35 -26.86 0.05
C ILE A 318 23.04 -26.05 1.14
N ILE A 319 22.27 -25.32 1.94
CA ILE A 319 22.78 -24.59 3.11
C ILE A 319 22.36 -25.33 4.37
N GLY A 320 23.35 -25.70 5.19
CA GLY A 320 23.14 -26.32 6.50
C GLY A 320 23.97 -25.65 7.59
N SER A 321 23.75 -26.06 8.84
CA SER A 321 24.52 -25.61 10.01
C SER A 321 25.02 -26.79 10.85
N THR A 322 26.05 -26.64 11.66
CA THR A 322 26.53 -27.64 12.65
C THR A 322 26.81 -27.00 14.00
N ASP A 323 26.58 -27.71 15.10
CA ASP A 323 26.94 -27.23 16.45
C ASP A 323 28.45 -27.38 16.68
N ALA A 324 29.13 -26.28 17.00
CA ALA A 324 30.52 -26.33 17.45
C ALA A 324 30.57 -26.84 18.90
N ALA A 325 31.35 -27.90 19.14
CA ALA A 325 31.46 -28.63 20.41
C ALA A 325 31.44 -27.73 21.67
N GLY A 326 30.31 -27.73 22.39
CA GLY A 326 30.21 -27.23 23.77
C GLY A 326 30.31 -25.71 24.01
N ALA A 327 30.20 -24.86 22.97
CA ALA A 327 30.35 -23.40 23.13
C ALA A 327 29.13 -22.54 22.74
N GLY A 328 28.02 -23.15 22.30
CA GLY A 328 26.79 -22.43 21.96
C GLY A 328 26.86 -21.59 20.67
N GLY A 329 27.63 -22.03 19.66
CA GLY A 329 27.72 -21.38 18.35
C GLY A 329 27.43 -22.34 17.19
N TYR A 330 26.74 -21.84 16.15
CA TYR A 330 26.45 -22.56 14.91
C TYR A 330 27.49 -22.22 13.83
N ASP A 331 28.12 -23.24 13.24
CA ASP A 331 28.89 -23.10 11.99
C ASP A 331 27.95 -23.33 10.79
N TYR A 332 28.03 -22.51 9.75
CA TYR A 332 27.22 -22.66 8.53
C TYR A 332 28.07 -23.25 7.40
N TYR A 333 27.51 -24.20 6.65
CA TYR A 333 28.15 -24.80 5.48
C TYR A 333 27.27 -24.68 4.22
N LEU A 334 27.93 -24.58 3.07
CA LEU A 334 27.31 -24.55 1.75
C LEU A 334 27.84 -25.72 0.93
N VAL A 335 26.96 -26.65 0.53
CA VAL A 335 27.29 -27.75 -0.39
C VAL A 335 26.74 -27.42 -1.76
N LYS A 336 27.55 -27.55 -2.80
CA LYS A 336 27.11 -27.51 -4.20
C LYS A 336 27.28 -28.88 -4.82
N THR A 337 26.30 -29.29 -5.58
CA THR A 337 26.30 -30.59 -6.26
C THR A 337 26.31 -30.42 -7.78
N ASP A 338 26.69 -31.47 -8.49
CA ASP A 338 26.41 -31.63 -9.91
C ASP A 338 24.95 -32.08 -10.15
N ALA A 339 24.59 -32.27 -11.42
CA ALA A 339 23.27 -32.71 -11.84
C ALA A 339 22.83 -34.05 -11.21
N ASP A 340 23.77 -34.91 -10.82
CA ASP A 340 23.51 -36.21 -10.21
C ASP A 340 23.44 -36.14 -8.67
N GLY A 341 23.55 -34.94 -8.08
CA GLY A 341 23.60 -34.78 -6.63
C GLY A 341 24.95 -35.18 -6.03
N LYS A 342 25.98 -35.35 -6.85
CA LYS A 342 27.33 -35.70 -6.42
C LYS A 342 28.19 -34.47 -6.17
N THR A 343 29.15 -34.63 -5.27
CA THR A 343 30.19 -33.65 -4.94
C THR A 343 31.52 -33.95 -5.66
N ASN A 344 31.51 -34.83 -6.67
CA ASN A 344 32.71 -35.25 -7.43
C ASN A 344 33.92 -35.68 -6.56
N ASN A 345 33.74 -36.68 -5.69
CA ASN A 345 34.79 -37.32 -4.87
C ASN A 345 35.52 -36.42 -3.84
N CYS A 346 34.97 -35.26 -3.48
CA CYS A 346 35.39 -34.60 -2.24
C CYS A 346 35.03 -35.50 -1.04
N LYS A 347 36.04 -36.05 -0.34
CA LYS A 347 35.85 -36.83 0.89
C LYS A 347 35.06 -35.97 1.89
N SER A 348 33.78 -36.29 2.08
CA SER A 348 32.91 -35.69 3.09
C SER A 348 33.30 -36.09 4.52
N ASP A 349 34.27 -36.99 4.67
CA ASP A 349 34.48 -37.76 5.89
C ASP A 349 35.60 -37.23 6.80
N SER A 350 36.16 -36.05 6.53
CA SER A 350 37.32 -35.54 7.30
C SER A 350 37.19 -34.10 7.79
N TYR A 351 35.97 -33.56 7.94
CA TYR A 351 35.80 -32.27 8.62
C TYR A 351 35.66 -32.47 10.14
N THR A 352 36.77 -32.28 10.85
CA THR A 352 36.77 -32.11 12.31
C THR A 352 36.77 -30.60 12.59
N PRO A 353 35.70 -30.02 13.17
CA PRO A 353 35.70 -28.60 13.53
C PRO A 353 36.87 -28.33 14.48
N THR A 354 37.82 -27.48 14.09
CA THR A 354 38.86 -27.02 15.00
C THR A 354 38.28 -25.97 15.94
N LYS A 355 38.43 -26.20 17.25
CA LYS A 355 38.04 -25.30 18.33
C LYS A 355 38.64 -23.90 18.06
N GLN A 356 37.82 -22.87 17.84
CA GLN A 356 38.30 -21.48 17.81
C GLN A 356 37.53 -20.58 18.77
N SER A 357 38.30 -19.75 19.47
CA SER A 357 37.95 -18.99 20.68
C SER A 357 37.38 -17.59 20.43
N ASN A 358 37.07 -17.22 19.19
CA ASN A 358 36.69 -15.84 18.88
C ASN A 358 35.18 -15.73 18.61
N LYS A 359 34.41 -15.53 19.69
CA LYS A 359 33.03 -15.04 19.61
C LYS A 359 33.00 -13.72 18.80
N PRO A 360 32.03 -13.51 17.90
CA PRO A 360 31.72 -12.16 17.43
C PRO A 360 31.27 -11.33 18.64
N THR A 361 32.06 -10.34 19.05
CA THR A 361 31.68 -9.41 20.12
C THR A 361 30.64 -8.44 19.58
N ILE A 362 29.37 -8.66 19.94
CA ILE A 362 28.33 -7.65 19.86
C ILE A 362 28.52 -6.74 21.08
N ALA A 363 28.78 -5.45 20.86
CA ALA A 363 28.84 -4.48 21.96
C ALA A 363 27.49 -4.48 22.70
N SER A 364 27.52 -4.69 24.01
CA SER A 364 26.35 -4.76 24.89
C SER A 364 25.54 -3.47 24.83
N HIS A 365 24.23 -3.57 24.59
CA HIS A 365 23.29 -2.46 24.72
C HIS A 365 23.01 -2.13 26.20
N THR A 366 23.38 -0.94 26.64
CA THR A 366 22.82 -0.29 27.84
C THR A 366 21.54 0.46 27.42
N THR A 367 20.43 0.14 28.07
CA THR A 367 19.12 0.76 27.80
C THR A 367 19.00 2.12 28.50
N SER A 368 18.67 3.18 27.76
CA SER A 368 18.02 4.36 28.34
C SER A 368 16.67 4.59 27.64
N LYS A 369 15.61 4.61 28.43
CA LYS A 369 14.24 4.92 28.00
C LYS A 369 14.15 6.40 27.62
N ALA A 370 13.64 6.71 26.43
CA ALA A 370 13.03 7.99 26.13
C ALA A 370 11.81 7.80 25.22
N SER A 371 10.69 8.38 25.65
CA SER A 371 9.35 8.37 25.06
C SER A 371 9.22 9.33 23.85
N PRO A 372 8.12 9.26 23.07
CA PRO A 372 8.17 9.28 21.61
C PRO A 372 7.91 10.67 21.00
N THR A 373 8.48 10.90 19.82
CA THR A 373 7.93 11.83 18.82
C THR A 373 7.87 11.13 17.48
N VAL A 374 6.75 11.34 16.78
CA VAL A 374 6.44 10.76 15.46
C VAL A 374 7.41 11.35 14.43
N SER A 375 8.33 10.53 13.95
CA SER A 375 9.12 10.80 12.75
C SER A 375 8.90 9.68 11.73
N ILE A 376 8.77 10.08 10.47
CA ILE A 376 8.72 9.17 9.31
C ILE A 376 10.14 8.63 9.18
N ASP A 377 10.37 7.44 9.72
CA ASP A 377 11.71 7.01 10.08
C ASP A 377 12.54 6.56 8.87
N LYS A 378 13.70 7.19 8.69
CA LYS A 378 14.78 6.79 7.75
C LYS A 378 15.95 6.14 8.51
N GLY A 379 15.76 5.69 9.74
CA GLY A 379 16.83 5.11 10.56
C GLY A 379 16.99 3.60 10.44
N VAL A 380 17.62 3.11 9.36
CA VAL A 380 18.33 1.82 9.40
C VAL A 380 19.79 2.11 9.70
N THR A 381 20.29 1.68 10.86
CA THR A 381 21.69 1.92 11.25
C THR A 381 22.57 0.82 10.66
N GLU A 382 23.47 1.17 9.74
CA GLU A 382 24.42 0.21 9.17
C GLU A 382 25.48 -0.19 10.21
N LYS A 383 25.59 -1.48 10.53
CA LYS A 383 26.72 -2.03 11.29
C LYS A 383 27.36 -3.21 10.54
N SER A 384 28.69 -3.19 10.40
CA SER A 384 29.46 -4.24 9.74
C SER A 384 29.85 -5.35 10.72
N ALA A 385 29.51 -6.60 10.39
CA ALA A 385 29.96 -7.80 11.10
C ALA A 385 30.45 -8.83 10.07
N SER A 386 31.55 -9.53 10.36
CA SER A 386 32.17 -10.52 9.48
C SER A 386 31.83 -11.96 9.92
N ALA A 387 31.11 -12.70 9.06
CA ALA A 387 30.98 -14.15 9.17
C ALA A 387 32.05 -14.83 8.29
N LYS A 388 32.78 -15.82 8.83
CA LYS A 388 33.82 -16.54 8.09
C LYS A 388 33.24 -17.85 7.55
N PHE A 389 33.09 -17.93 6.24
CA PHE A 389 32.67 -19.16 5.53
C PHE A 389 33.90 -20.01 5.19
N THR A 390 33.89 -21.30 5.51
CA THR A 390 34.99 -22.24 5.15
C THR A 390 34.56 -23.09 3.95
N TYR A 391 35.29 -22.98 2.84
CA TYR A 391 35.01 -23.72 1.59
C TYR A 391 35.74 -25.06 1.54
N LEU A 392 35.04 -26.10 1.09
CA LEU A 392 35.59 -27.46 0.96
C LEU A 392 36.01 -27.87 -0.46
N CYS A 393 35.76 -27.07 -1.52
CA CYS A 393 36.46 -27.20 -2.81
C CYS A 393 36.07 -26.08 -3.80
N GLU A 394 36.96 -25.73 -4.73
CA GLU A 394 36.70 -24.80 -5.84
C GLU A 394 36.86 -25.51 -7.22
N PRO A 395 35.83 -26.24 -7.71
CA PRO A 395 35.89 -26.87 -9.03
C PRO A 395 35.77 -25.80 -10.13
N PHE A 396 36.60 -25.83 -11.17
CA PHE A 396 36.43 -24.97 -12.35
C PHE A 396 35.22 -25.46 -13.15
N VAL A 397 34.12 -24.72 -13.17
CA VAL A 397 32.83 -25.17 -13.74
C VAL A 397 32.31 -24.15 -14.75
N ALA A 398 32.15 -24.56 -16.01
CA ALA A 398 31.60 -23.73 -17.07
C ALA A 398 30.12 -23.44 -16.83
N GLY A 399 29.71 -22.21 -17.06
CA GLY A 399 28.32 -21.78 -16.85
C GLY A 399 27.97 -20.60 -17.71
N PHE A 400 26.72 -20.52 -18.18
CA PHE A 400 26.19 -19.31 -18.81
C PHE A 400 24.67 -19.18 -18.65
N TYR A 401 24.15 -18.00 -18.99
CA TYR A 401 22.73 -17.76 -19.23
C TYR A 401 22.54 -16.86 -20.44
N TRP A 402 21.29 -16.70 -20.89
CA TRP A 402 20.94 -15.85 -22.01
C TRP A 402 19.69 -14.99 -21.73
N LYS A 403 19.56 -13.89 -22.46
CA LYS A 403 18.37 -13.01 -22.46
C LYS A 403 18.00 -12.60 -23.89
N ASN A 404 16.74 -12.22 -24.09
CA ASN A 404 16.20 -11.67 -25.35
C ASN A 404 16.33 -12.62 -26.54
N ALA A 405 15.89 -13.87 -26.34
CA ALA A 405 15.99 -14.96 -27.32
C ALA A 405 14.93 -14.84 -28.42
N CYS A 406 15.05 -13.82 -29.27
CA CYS A 406 14.03 -13.45 -30.24
C CYS A 406 14.55 -13.52 -31.68
N LYS A 407 13.75 -14.09 -32.59
CA LYS A 407 14.08 -14.12 -34.03
C LYS A 407 14.45 -12.73 -34.53
N GLY A 408 15.60 -12.64 -35.20
CA GLY A 408 16.07 -11.39 -35.80
C GLY A 408 16.54 -10.31 -34.81
N LYS A 409 16.58 -10.59 -33.50
CA LYS A 409 17.19 -9.72 -32.48
C LYS A 409 18.41 -10.42 -31.88
N SER A 410 19.36 -9.62 -31.37
CA SER A 410 20.55 -10.16 -30.71
C SER A 410 20.17 -10.78 -29.36
N THR A 411 20.41 -12.08 -29.22
CA THR A 411 20.37 -12.80 -27.95
C THR A 411 21.68 -12.54 -27.21
N GLN A 412 21.60 -12.01 -25.99
CA GLN A 412 22.78 -11.78 -25.16
C GLN A 412 23.10 -13.05 -24.38
N PHE A 413 24.35 -13.54 -24.51
CA PHE A 413 24.89 -14.61 -23.67
C PHE A 413 25.82 -14.02 -22.62
N THR A 414 25.76 -14.55 -21.40
CA THR A 414 26.60 -14.07 -20.29
C THR A 414 27.25 -15.24 -19.61
N ASP A 415 28.58 -15.23 -19.61
CA ASP A 415 29.41 -16.19 -18.90
C ASP A 415 29.20 -16.08 -17.39
N THR A 416 29.08 -17.24 -16.75
CA THR A 416 29.04 -17.41 -15.30
C THR A 416 29.96 -18.56 -14.88
N THR A 417 31.03 -18.82 -15.65
CA THR A 417 32.03 -19.84 -15.33
C THR A 417 32.69 -19.54 -13.99
N TYR A 418 32.79 -20.57 -13.16
CA TYR A 418 33.34 -20.51 -11.81
C TYR A 418 34.88 -20.63 -11.83
N LYS A 419 35.57 -19.76 -11.08
CA LYS A 419 37.04 -19.69 -10.89
C LYS A 419 37.83 -19.10 -12.08
N ASP A 420 37.45 -17.88 -12.48
CA ASP A 420 38.10 -16.98 -13.45
C ASP A 420 38.67 -17.68 -14.69
N ALA A 421 37.77 -18.06 -15.61
CA ALA A 421 38.16 -18.45 -16.95
C ALA A 421 38.97 -17.32 -17.61
N THR A 422 40.07 -17.70 -18.26
CA THR A 422 40.91 -16.76 -19.04
C THR A 422 40.65 -16.87 -20.53
N ALA A 423 39.92 -17.90 -20.98
CA ALA A 423 39.48 -18.05 -22.37
C ALA A 423 38.11 -18.73 -22.48
N TRP A 424 37.36 -18.36 -23.53
CA TRP A 424 36.02 -18.87 -23.85
C TRP A 424 35.98 -19.31 -25.31
N LYS A 425 35.19 -20.34 -25.59
CA LYS A 425 34.83 -20.78 -26.94
C LYS A 425 33.35 -21.12 -26.97
N TRP A 426 32.59 -20.27 -27.65
CA TRP A 426 31.17 -20.41 -27.85
C TRP A 426 30.88 -21.11 -29.17
N ASN A 427 29.82 -21.92 -29.19
CA ASN A 427 29.15 -22.41 -30.39
C ASN A 427 27.65 -22.20 -30.17
N PHE A 428 27.01 -21.41 -31.02
CA PHE A 428 25.60 -21.03 -30.90
C PHE A 428 24.63 -22.05 -31.51
N GLY A 429 25.14 -23.14 -32.09
CA GLY A 429 24.32 -24.22 -32.61
C GLY A 429 23.58 -23.91 -33.91
N GLU A 430 24.00 -22.87 -34.64
CA GLU A 430 23.44 -22.44 -35.94
C GLU A 430 24.55 -22.45 -37.02
N PRO A 431 24.99 -23.61 -37.55
CA PRO A 431 26.08 -23.66 -38.53
C PRO A 431 25.86 -22.80 -39.78
N ALA A 432 24.59 -22.60 -40.17
CA ALA A 432 24.20 -21.74 -41.28
C ALA A 432 24.60 -20.26 -41.10
N SER A 433 24.86 -19.81 -39.86
CA SER A 433 25.36 -18.45 -39.60
C SER A 433 26.87 -18.29 -39.83
N GLY A 434 27.56 -19.31 -40.35
CA GLY A 434 28.97 -19.24 -40.72
C GLY A 434 29.89 -18.90 -39.55
N THR A 435 30.81 -17.94 -39.76
CA THR A 435 31.76 -17.50 -38.72
C THR A 435 31.10 -16.88 -37.50
N SER A 436 29.88 -16.36 -37.62
CA SER A 436 29.10 -15.84 -36.49
C SER A 436 28.56 -16.93 -35.57
N ASN A 437 28.60 -18.20 -35.97
CA ASN A 437 28.16 -19.32 -35.11
C ASN A 437 29.08 -19.55 -33.90
N ILE A 438 30.26 -18.93 -33.87
CA ILE A 438 31.23 -19.09 -32.79
C ILE A 438 31.71 -17.75 -32.27
N SER A 439 32.19 -17.73 -31.02
CA SER A 439 32.81 -16.54 -30.42
C SER A 439 33.86 -16.93 -29.39
N SER A 440 34.86 -16.07 -29.20
CA SER A 440 35.84 -16.15 -28.11
C SER A 440 35.65 -15.07 -27.04
N SER A 441 34.66 -14.18 -27.21
CA SER A 441 34.37 -13.12 -26.26
C SER A 441 33.75 -13.70 -24.98
N LYS A 442 34.00 -13.06 -23.82
CA LYS A 442 33.43 -13.49 -22.53
C LYS A 442 31.89 -13.46 -22.52
N ASN A 443 31.28 -12.39 -23.03
CA ASN A 443 29.82 -12.18 -23.03
C ASN A 443 29.32 -11.85 -24.44
N PRO A 444 29.28 -12.81 -25.37
CA PRO A 444 28.95 -12.52 -26.75
C PRO A 444 27.44 -12.30 -26.95
N THR A 445 27.10 -11.74 -28.10
CA THR A 445 25.73 -11.75 -28.61
C THR A 445 25.66 -12.59 -29.87
N HIS A 446 24.50 -13.20 -30.13
CA HIS A 446 24.23 -13.91 -31.39
C HIS A 446 22.83 -13.57 -31.89
N LYS A 447 22.69 -13.36 -33.21
CA LYS A 447 21.42 -13.04 -33.85
C LYS A 447 20.98 -14.21 -34.72
N TYR A 448 20.00 -14.96 -34.23
CA TYR A 448 19.42 -16.10 -34.94
C TYR A 448 18.49 -15.65 -36.07
N ALA A 449 18.62 -16.27 -37.23
CA ALA A 449 17.84 -15.93 -38.43
C ALA A 449 16.39 -16.42 -38.32
N ASP A 450 16.19 -17.57 -37.66
CA ASP A 450 14.90 -18.24 -37.54
C ASP A 450 14.54 -18.60 -36.10
N THR A 451 13.28 -18.98 -35.91
CA THR A 451 12.79 -19.55 -34.66
C THR A 451 13.15 -21.02 -34.59
N GLY A 452 13.43 -21.54 -33.40
CA GLY A 452 13.81 -22.93 -33.22
C GLY A 452 14.47 -23.19 -31.88
N THR A 453 14.94 -24.41 -31.67
CA THR A 453 15.75 -24.76 -30.50
C THR A 453 17.17 -25.05 -30.96
N TYR A 454 18.13 -24.29 -30.44
CA TYR A 454 19.54 -24.37 -30.81
C TYR A 454 20.35 -24.94 -29.65
N THR A 455 21.29 -25.81 -29.96
CA THR A 455 22.18 -26.42 -28.97
C THR A 455 23.41 -25.52 -28.78
N VAL A 456 23.37 -24.66 -27.77
CA VAL A 456 24.45 -23.70 -27.48
C VAL A 456 25.44 -24.32 -26.50
N LYS A 457 26.72 -24.30 -26.87
CA LYS A 457 27.82 -24.83 -26.04
C LYS A 457 28.80 -23.72 -25.70
N LEU A 458 29.18 -23.66 -24.43
CA LEU A 458 30.32 -22.89 -23.94
C LEU A 458 31.41 -23.85 -23.49
N VAL A 459 32.62 -23.65 -23.99
CA VAL A 459 33.85 -24.21 -23.41
C VAL A 459 34.62 -23.07 -22.78
N ALA A 460 34.89 -23.15 -21.48
CA ALA A 460 35.70 -22.18 -20.77
C ALA A 460 36.99 -22.85 -20.31
N SER A 461 38.08 -22.11 -20.24
CA SER A 461 39.38 -22.65 -19.83
C SER A 461 40.24 -21.64 -19.08
N LYS A 462 41.19 -22.17 -18.32
CA LYS A 462 42.32 -21.47 -17.73
C LYS A 462 43.52 -22.41 -17.58
N THR A 463 44.66 -21.90 -17.13
CA THR A 463 45.86 -22.72 -16.89
C THR A 463 45.54 -23.90 -15.96
N GLY A 464 45.68 -25.12 -16.48
CA GLY A 464 45.45 -26.37 -15.75
C GLY A 464 43.99 -26.80 -15.58
N ALA A 465 43.00 -26.11 -16.16
CA ALA A 465 41.59 -26.51 -16.07
C ALA A 465 40.75 -26.11 -17.30
N ILE A 466 39.90 -27.02 -17.76
CA ILE A 466 38.93 -26.82 -18.84
C ILE A 466 37.60 -27.45 -18.42
N ASP A 467 36.50 -26.79 -18.75
CA ASP A 467 35.16 -27.36 -18.57
C ASP A 467 34.21 -26.86 -19.67
N SER A 468 33.11 -27.57 -19.88
CA SER A 468 32.11 -27.18 -20.86
C SER A 468 30.68 -27.44 -20.41
N ILE A 469 29.77 -26.57 -20.84
CA ILE A 469 28.35 -26.68 -20.56
C ILE A 469 27.55 -26.48 -21.84
N THR A 470 26.42 -27.19 -21.95
CA THR A 470 25.54 -27.14 -23.13
C THR A 470 24.10 -26.90 -22.69
N TYR A 471 23.40 -25.97 -23.35
CA TYR A 471 21.97 -25.73 -23.16
C TYR A 471 21.21 -25.79 -24.48
N LYS A 472 19.96 -26.25 -24.40
CA LYS A 472 18.96 -26.09 -25.48
C LYS A 472 18.32 -24.72 -25.36
N VAL A 473 18.70 -23.79 -26.22
CA VAL A 473 18.22 -22.40 -26.24
C VAL A 473 17.10 -22.26 -27.27
N LYS A 474 15.89 -21.98 -26.81
CA LYS A 474 14.74 -21.74 -27.68
C LYS A 474 14.68 -20.28 -28.12
N ILE A 475 14.61 -20.04 -29.42
CA ILE A 475 14.43 -18.74 -30.05
C ILE A 475 12.97 -18.56 -30.43
N TYR A 476 12.37 -17.49 -29.92
CA TYR A 476 10.94 -17.20 -30.02
C TYR A 476 10.65 -16.22 -31.17
N ALA A 477 9.48 -16.37 -31.77
CA ALA A 477 8.96 -15.35 -32.69
C ALA A 477 8.72 -14.04 -31.94
N LEU A 478 8.77 -12.89 -32.62
CA LEU A 478 8.31 -11.63 -32.05
C LEU A 478 6.77 -11.70 -31.89
N PRO A 479 6.22 -11.29 -30.73
CA PRO A 479 4.77 -11.20 -30.55
C PRO A 479 4.17 -10.13 -31.46
N LYS A 480 2.88 -10.23 -31.79
CA LYS A 480 2.17 -9.23 -32.59
C LYS A 480 1.38 -8.30 -31.67
N ALA A 481 1.87 -7.08 -31.46
CA ALA A 481 1.08 -6.03 -30.82
C ALA A 481 0.36 -5.23 -31.91
N VAL A 482 -0.94 -5.45 -32.10
CA VAL A 482 -1.77 -4.61 -32.99
C VAL A 482 -3.04 -4.27 -32.23
N ILE A 483 -3.23 -2.98 -31.97
CA ILE A 483 -4.40 -2.46 -31.29
C ILE A 483 -5.49 -2.19 -32.32
N SER A 484 -6.71 -2.56 -31.95
CA SER A 484 -7.93 -2.08 -32.57
C SER A 484 -8.84 -1.49 -31.48
N SER A 485 -9.64 -0.49 -31.85
CA SER A 485 -10.60 0.13 -30.95
C SER A 485 -11.95 0.24 -31.65
N THR A 486 -13.02 0.14 -30.87
CA THR A 486 -14.40 0.29 -31.38
C THR A 486 -14.69 1.75 -31.78
N ALA A 487 -14.09 2.72 -31.07
CA ALA A 487 -14.14 4.13 -31.41
C ALA A 487 -12.87 4.86 -30.95
N THR A 488 -12.33 5.73 -31.83
CA THR A 488 -11.18 6.60 -31.53
C THR A 488 -11.59 8.00 -31.04
N THR A 489 -12.88 8.33 -31.08
CA THR A 489 -13.43 9.57 -30.51
C THR A 489 -14.75 9.29 -29.80
N ILE A 490 -14.77 9.41 -28.49
CA ILE A 490 -15.94 9.17 -27.62
C ILE A 490 -16.36 10.43 -26.88
N CYS A 491 -17.55 10.43 -26.27
CA CYS A 491 -17.92 11.52 -25.36
C CYS A 491 -17.17 11.42 -24.03
N LEU A 492 -16.89 12.57 -23.43
CA LEU A 492 -16.32 12.63 -22.09
C LEU A 492 -17.22 11.87 -21.10
N GLY A 493 -16.68 10.79 -20.54
CA GLY A 493 -17.36 9.90 -19.59
C GLY A 493 -17.90 8.60 -20.15
N ASP A 494 -17.94 8.47 -21.48
CA ASP A 494 -18.16 7.19 -22.12
C ASP A 494 -16.90 6.31 -22.01
N SER A 495 -17.05 5.05 -22.38
CA SER A 495 -15.96 4.10 -22.48
C SER A 495 -15.86 3.56 -23.90
N THR A 496 -14.65 3.17 -24.31
CA THR A 496 -14.39 2.50 -25.59
C THR A 496 -13.69 1.19 -25.32
N GLN A 497 -14.03 0.14 -26.05
CA GLN A 497 -13.31 -1.13 -25.94
C GLN A 497 -12.07 -1.08 -26.82
N LEU A 498 -10.91 -1.31 -26.18
CA LEU A 498 -9.66 -1.59 -26.87
C LEU A 498 -9.53 -3.10 -27.03
N SER A 499 -8.83 -3.56 -28.07
CA SER A 499 -8.59 -4.98 -28.27
C SER A 499 -7.35 -5.27 -29.10
N THR A 500 -6.81 -6.47 -28.94
CA THR A 500 -5.79 -7.06 -29.82
C THR A 500 -6.24 -8.45 -30.29
N ASN A 501 -5.87 -8.81 -31.51
CA ASN A 501 -6.10 -10.15 -32.07
C ASN A 501 -5.02 -11.16 -31.65
N GLU A 502 -4.00 -10.70 -30.91
CA GLU A 502 -2.97 -11.59 -30.37
C GLU A 502 -3.54 -12.48 -29.26
N THR A 503 -3.24 -13.76 -29.34
CA THR A 503 -3.73 -14.80 -28.42
C THR A 503 -2.60 -15.42 -27.61
N LYS A 504 -1.34 -15.14 -27.97
CA LYS A 504 -0.15 -15.71 -27.33
C LYS A 504 0.67 -14.60 -26.69
N GLY A 505 0.87 -14.71 -25.38
CA GLY A 505 1.69 -13.79 -24.60
C GLY A 505 0.90 -13.12 -23.47
N THR A 506 1.60 -12.28 -22.72
CA THR A 506 1.03 -11.45 -21.66
C THR A 506 0.86 -10.04 -22.18
N PHE A 507 -0.31 -9.45 -21.95
CA PHE A 507 -0.66 -8.10 -22.40
C PHE A 507 -0.39 -7.11 -21.28
N TYR A 508 0.17 -5.95 -21.63
CA TYR A 508 0.37 -4.85 -20.70
C TYR A 508 -0.12 -3.58 -21.36
N TRP A 509 -1.23 -3.05 -20.85
CA TRP A 509 -1.77 -1.79 -21.31
C TRP A 509 -1.38 -0.63 -20.39
N SER A 510 -1.07 0.52 -20.98
CA SER A 510 -0.79 1.77 -20.27
C SER A 510 -1.53 2.93 -20.93
N PRO A 511 -2.12 3.89 -20.19
CA PRO A 511 -2.16 3.98 -18.72
C PRO A 511 -3.19 3.02 -18.11
N GLY A 512 -2.75 2.16 -17.18
CA GLY A 512 -3.57 1.10 -16.61
C GLY A 512 -4.71 1.59 -15.71
N ASN A 513 -4.56 2.74 -15.07
CA ASN A 513 -5.59 3.34 -14.20
C ASN A 513 -6.83 3.85 -14.96
N LEU A 514 -6.77 3.90 -16.29
CA LEU A 514 -7.90 4.27 -17.15
C LEU A 514 -8.59 3.05 -17.76
N LEU A 515 -8.21 1.84 -17.33
CA LEU A 515 -8.70 0.57 -17.83
C LEU A 515 -9.36 -0.22 -16.71
N ASN A 516 -10.34 -1.04 -17.06
CA ASN A 516 -10.94 -1.99 -16.12
C ASN A 516 -10.00 -3.17 -15.79
N ASP A 517 -9.15 -3.57 -16.74
CA ASP A 517 -8.15 -4.62 -16.59
C ASP A 517 -6.98 -4.35 -17.55
N SER A 518 -5.82 -3.93 -17.03
CA SER A 518 -4.66 -3.61 -17.87
C SER A 518 -3.93 -4.83 -18.45
N LEU A 519 -4.36 -6.06 -18.14
CA LEU A 519 -3.76 -7.31 -18.62
C LEU A 519 -4.69 -8.09 -19.56
N ALA A 520 -5.93 -7.64 -19.73
CA ALA A 520 -6.88 -8.25 -20.67
C ALA A 520 -6.45 -8.01 -22.13
N ASN A 521 -6.82 -8.94 -23.02
CA ASN A 521 -6.71 -8.72 -24.47
C ASN A 521 -7.82 -7.80 -25.03
N LYS A 522 -8.87 -7.52 -24.24
CA LYS A 522 -10.02 -6.68 -24.60
C LYS A 522 -10.46 -5.73 -23.47
N PRO A 523 -9.60 -4.81 -23.01
CA PRO A 523 -9.97 -3.93 -21.90
C PRO A 523 -10.93 -2.82 -22.33
N TRP A 524 -11.78 -2.42 -21.39
CA TRP A 524 -12.58 -1.20 -21.49
C TRP A 524 -11.76 -0.01 -21.01
N ALA A 525 -11.63 1.00 -21.86
CA ALA A 525 -10.93 2.23 -21.57
C ALA A 525 -11.89 3.38 -21.28
N LYS A 526 -11.59 4.16 -20.24
CA LYS A 526 -12.37 5.33 -19.81
C LYS A 526 -11.48 6.58 -19.70
N PRO A 527 -11.03 7.15 -20.83
CA PRO A 527 -10.24 8.37 -20.83
C PRO A 527 -11.08 9.59 -20.40
N TYR A 528 -10.45 10.52 -19.69
CA TYR A 528 -11.06 11.80 -19.30
C TYR A 528 -10.26 13.03 -19.76
N ALA A 529 -9.05 12.85 -20.29
CA ALA A 529 -8.30 13.91 -20.94
C ALA A 529 -8.80 14.12 -22.39
N ALA A 530 -8.59 15.31 -22.95
CA ALA A 530 -8.97 15.63 -24.33
C ALA A 530 -8.41 14.63 -25.36
N SER A 531 -7.24 14.08 -25.05
CA SER A 531 -6.54 13.06 -25.84
C SER A 531 -5.76 12.15 -24.92
N THR A 532 -5.86 10.83 -25.10
CA THR A 532 -5.14 9.82 -24.32
C THR A 532 -4.52 8.79 -25.24
N ASN A 533 -3.22 8.54 -25.08
CA ASN A 533 -2.53 7.46 -25.77
C ASN A 533 -2.59 6.19 -24.93
N PHE A 534 -3.18 5.13 -25.47
CA PHE A 534 -3.12 3.79 -24.90
C PHE A 534 -2.06 2.97 -25.63
N ILE A 535 -1.12 2.44 -24.86
CA ILE A 535 0.01 1.65 -25.35
C ILE A 535 -0.22 0.20 -24.93
N LEU A 536 -0.23 -0.70 -25.90
CA LEU A 536 -0.22 -2.14 -25.67
C LEU A 536 1.22 -2.64 -25.81
N THR A 537 1.74 -3.31 -24.79
CA THR A 537 2.96 -4.12 -24.88
C THR A 537 2.56 -5.58 -24.76
N VAL A 538 2.90 -6.40 -25.76
CA VAL A 538 2.76 -7.86 -25.66
C VAL A 538 4.13 -8.46 -25.38
N LYS A 539 4.24 -9.29 -24.35
CA LYS A 539 5.45 -10.08 -24.05
C LYS A 539 5.19 -11.57 -24.21
N ASN A 540 6.16 -12.32 -24.71
CA ASN A 540 6.10 -13.79 -24.70
C ASN A 540 7.08 -14.40 -23.69
N GLY A 541 6.99 -15.72 -23.48
CA GLY A 541 7.85 -16.45 -22.54
C GLY A 541 9.36 -16.43 -22.86
N GLY A 542 9.77 -15.91 -24.03
CA GLY A 542 11.18 -15.71 -24.40
C GLY A 542 11.75 -14.34 -24.01
N GLY A 543 10.95 -13.47 -23.39
CA GLY A 543 11.30 -12.08 -23.13
C GLY A 543 11.18 -11.17 -24.36
N CYS A 544 10.60 -11.67 -25.46
CA CYS A 544 10.36 -10.84 -26.64
C CYS A 544 9.16 -9.94 -26.41
N SER A 545 9.28 -8.68 -26.83
CA SER A 545 8.21 -7.70 -26.72
C SER A 545 7.95 -7.00 -28.04
N ALA A 546 6.69 -6.62 -28.24
CA ALA A 546 6.24 -5.73 -29.28
C ALA A 546 5.25 -4.73 -28.67
N THR A 547 5.23 -3.52 -29.23
CA THR A 547 4.37 -2.44 -28.75
C THR A 547 3.58 -1.83 -29.88
N ASP A 548 2.35 -1.41 -29.58
CA ASP A 548 1.54 -0.58 -30.46
C ASP A 548 0.84 0.51 -29.64
N THR A 549 0.37 1.57 -30.29
CA THR A 549 -0.28 2.72 -29.63
C THR A 549 -1.53 3.16 -30.36
N VAL A 550 -2.61 3.37 -29.61
CA VAL A 550 -3.85 3.98 -30.13
C VAL A 550 -4.13 5.29 -29.38
N ASN A 551 -4.51 6.32 -30.13
CA ASN A 551 -4.95 7.59 -29.57
C ASN A 551 -6.48 7.62 -29.47
N ILE A 552 -7.02 7.84 -28.27
CA ILE A 552 -8.45 8.02 -28.02
C ILE A 552 -8.70 9.48 -27.63
N LYS A 553 -9.59 10.15 -28.37
CA LYS A 553 -10.00 11.54 -28.11
C LYS A 553 -11.34 11.58 -27.37
N THR A 554 -11.50 12.56 -26.48
CA THR A 554 -12.78 12.82 -25.81
C THR A 554 -13.43 14.09 -26.36
N ASP A 555 -14.73 14.03 -26.61
CA ASP A 555 -15.57 15.12 -27.08
C ASP A 555 -16.39 15.70 -25.92
N THR A 556 -16.68 17.00 -25.98
CA THR A 556 -17.48 17.73 -24.99
C THR A 556 -18.59 18.56 -25.64
N SER A 557 -18.81 18.39 -26.95
CA SER A 557 -19.85 19.09 -27.70
C SER A 557 -21.24 18.59 -27.30
N ALA A 558 -22.19 19.51 -27.16
CA ALA A 558 -23.58 19.18 -26.80
C ALA A 558 -24.25 18.31 -27.88
N THR A 559 -23.81 18.42 -29.14
CA THR A 559 -24.31 17.64 -30.28
C THR A 559 -24.01 16.15 -30.12
N LYS A 560 -22.82 15.80 -29.59
CA LYS A 560 -22.40 14.42 -29.40
C LYS A 560 -22.70 13.90 -27.99
N CYS A 561 -22.57 14.75 -26.97
CA CYS A 561 -22.51 14.34 -25.56
C CYS A 561 -23.74 14.78 -24.77
N LYS A 562 -24.90 14.15 -25.06
CA LYS A 562 -26.21 14.51 -24.49
C LYS A 562 -26.32 14.35 -22.97
N ASN A 563 -25.46 13.54 -22.36
CA ASN A 563 -25.49 13.24 -20.92
C ASN A 563 -24.47 14.08 -20.10
N LEU A 564 -23.81 15.06 -20.73
CA LEU A 564 -22.78 15.90 -20.13
C LEU A 564 -23.29 17.34 -19.99
N THR A 565 -23.53 17.79 -18.76
CA THR A 565 -23.98 19.16 -18.49
C THR A 565 -22.78 20.05 -18.19
N LYS A 566 -22.60 21.12 -18.96
CA LYS A 566 -21.59 22.15 -18.70
C LYS A 566 -22.07 23.08 -17.59
N ILE A 567 -21.25 23.29 -16.57
CA ILE A 567 -21.57 24.15 -15.42
C ILE A 567 -20.40 25.10 -15.11
N GLY A 568 -20.73 26.23 -14.49
CA GLY A 568 -19.80 27.28 -14.09
C GLY A 568 -20.55 28.47 -13.48
N GLY A 569 -19.82 29.37 -12.82
CA GLY A 569 -20.40 30.50 -12.12
C GLY A 569 -21.21 30.09 -10.89
N VAL A 570 -22.32 30.80 -10.63
CA VAL A 570 -23.25 30.48 -9.54
C VAL A 570 -24.40 29.63 -10.10
N ILE A 571 -24.47 28.38 -9.64
CA ILE A 571 -25.49 27.40 -10.09
C ILE A 571 -26.64 27.23 -9.11
N ASN A 572 -26.47 27.71 -7.88
CA ASN A 572 -27.47 27.67 -6.83
C ASN A 572 -28.37 28.91 -6.89
N LYS A 573 -29.56 28.79 -6.31
CA LYS A 573 -30.47 29.91 -6.06
C LYS A 573 -30.74 29.96 -4.57
N TYR A 574 -30.74 31.16 -4.01
CA TYR A 574 -30.85 31.38 -2.57
C TYR A 574 -32.10 32.18 -2.22
N ASN A 575 -32.77 31.76 -1.14
CA ASN A 575 -33.91 32.48 -0.60
C ASN A 575 -33.90 32.46 0.92
N LYS A 576 -33.96 33.65 1.52
CA LYS A 576 -34.31 33.81 2.93
C LYS A 576 -35.72 33.27 3.18
N VAL A 577 -35.84 32.44 4.21
CA VAL A 577 -37.12 31.94 4.72
C VAL A 577 -37.61 32.91 5.79
N THR A 578 -38.78 33.48 5.57
CA THR A 578 -39.38 34.53 6.40
C THR A 578 -40.45 34.00 7.36
N ALA A 579 -41.09 32.88 7.02
CA ALA A 579 -42.03 32.17 7.89
C ALA A 579 -42.01 30.67 7.57
N ILE A 580 -42.34 29.85 8.58
CA ILE A 580 -42.50 28.39 8.45
C ILE A 580 -43.79 27.99 9.14
N ASP A 581 -44.71 27.40 8.38
CA ASP A 581 -45.90 26.76 8.92
C ASP A 581 -45.65 25.25 9.05
N THR A 582 -45.55 24.77 10.29
CA THR A 582 -45.27 23.37 10.59
C THR A 582 -46.46 22.43 10.39
N CYS A 583 -47.69 22.95 10.24
CA CYS A 583 -48.87 22.14 9.98
C CYS A 583 -49.01 21.83 8.49
N THR A 584 -48.72 22.82 7.65
CA THR A 584 -48.83 22.71 6.18
C THR A 584 -47.50 22.48 5.48
N TYR A 585 -46.39 22.49 6.24
CA TYR A 585 -45.02 22.40 5.75
C TYR A 585 -44.67 23.50 4.75
N ALA A 586 -45.33 24.67 4.87
CA ALA A 586 -45.10 25.82 4.02
C ALA A 586 -43.88 26.62 4.49
N LEU A 587 -42.98 26.93 3.56
CA LEU A 587 -41.85 27.85 3.73
C LEU A 587 -42.17 29.13 2.93
N THR A 588 -42.33 30.26 3.62
CA THR A 588 -42.54 31.56 2.97
C THR A 588 -41.21 32.22 2.65
N LEU A 589 -40.91 32.42 1.38
CA LEU A 589 -39.65 32.99 0.90
C LEU A 589 -39.71 34.52 0.79
N ASN A 590 -38.55 35.18 0.79
CA ASN A 590 -38.45 36.62 0.52
C ASN A 590 -38.89 36.98 -0.93
N THR A 591 -38.61 36.12 -1.90
CA THR A 591 -38.94 36.29 -3.33
C THR A 591 -39.62 35.05 -3.91
N SER A 592 -40.38 35.21 -5.00
CA SER A 592 -41.06 34.13 -5.73
C SER A 592 -40.28 33.70 -6.98
N GLY A 593 -40.54 32.47 -7.48
CA GLY A 593 -40.08 32.03 -8.80
C GLY A 593 -38.74 31.28 -8.86
N ASN A 594 -38.10 31.02 -7.72
CA ASN A 594 -36.82 30.32 -7.69
C ASN A 594 -36.93 28.79 -7.71
N PHE A 595 -38.10 28.24 -7.35
CA PHE A 595 -38.35 26.80 -7.23
C PHE A 595 -39.57 26.36 -8.05
N LYS A 596 -39.53 25.12 -8.52
CA LYS A 596 -40.65 24.41 -9.15
C LYS A 596 -40.93 23.08 -8.43
N VAL A 597 -42.10 22.51 -8.68
CA VAL A 597 -42.49 21.19 -8.18
C VAL A 597 -41.45 20.13 -8.58
N GLY A 598 -41.05 19.30 -7.61
CA GLY A 598 -40.05 18.25 -7.76
C GLY A 598 -38.61 18.69 -7.54
N ASP A 599 -38.34 20.00 -7.41
CA ASP A 599 -36.99 20.47 -7.10
C ASP A 599 -36.52 19.95 -5.75
N LYS A 600 -35.22 19.65 -5.69
CA LYS A 600 -34.50 19.38 -4.44
C LYS A 600 -33.91 20.69 -3.94
N ALA A 601 -34.03 20.93 -2.63
CA ALA A 601 -33.46 22.09 -1.98
C ALA A 601 -32.87 21.73 -0.62
N LEU A 602 -31.92 22.54 -0.15
CA LEU A 602 -31.32 22.44 1.18
C LEU A 602 -31.91 23.54 2.06
N LEU A 603 -32.66 23.16 3.09
CA LEU A 603 -33.12 24.08 4.12
C LEU A 603 -32.08 24.14 5.24
N MET A 604 -31.59 25.33 5.58
CA MET A 604 -30.50 25.48 6.53
C MET A 604 -30.62 26.73 7.40
N GLN A 605 -30.35 26.60 8.69
CA GLN A 605 -30.25 27.73 9.61
C GLN A 605 -28.79 28.12 9.80
N MET A 606 -28.46 29.39 9.57
CA MET A 606 -27.09 29.86 9.57
C MET A 606 -26.66 30.41 10.93
N LYS A 607 -27.58 31.03 11.68
CA LYS A 607 -27.30 31.69 12.97
C LYS A 607 -28.21 31.18 14.09
N GLY A 608 -28.11 31.76 15.29
CA GLY A 608 -28.99 31.49 16.44
C GLY A 608 -28.35 30.75 17.61
N ALA A 609 -27.04 30.58 17.60
CA ALA A 609 -26.31 30.11 18.77
C ALA A 609 -26.35 31.15 19.92
N GLU A 610 -26.13 30.68 21.14
CA GLU A 610 -25.94 31.47 22.35
C GLU A 610 -24.46 31.52 22.72
N MET A 611 -24.05 32.63 23.34
CA MET A 611 -22.68 32.85 23.78
C MET A 611 -22.64 33.57 25.13
N ASP A 612 -21.50 33.50 25.81
CA ASP A 612 -21.20 34.35 26.95
C ASP A 612 -21.17 35.83 26.51
N THR A 613 -21.88 36.67 27.27
CA THR A 613 -22.03 38.11 27.00
C THR A 613 -21.50 38.99 28.14
N THR A 614 -20.81 38.39 29.11
CA THR A 614 -20.11 39.13 30.17
C THR A 614 -18.91 39.87 29.58
N ASN A 615 -18.60 41.06 30.08
CA ASN A 615 -17.49 41.87 29.56
C ASN A 615 -16.13 41.35 30.06
N THR A 616 -15.81 40.11 29.75
CA THR A 616 -14.63 39.38 30.24
C THR A 616 -13.96 38.62 29.08
N SER A 617 -12.82 37.96 29.35
CA SER A 617 -12.13 37.11 28.37
C SER A 617 -12.98 35.98 27.80
N ASP A 618 -14.04 35.60 28.52
CA ASP A 618 -14.96 34.55 28.12
C ASP A 618 -16.01 35.03 27.11
N PHE A 619 -16.14 36.34 26.88
CA PHE A 619 -17.05 36.90 25.88
C PHE A 619 -16.91 36.19 24.53
N GLY A 620 -18.05 35.78 23.98
CA GLY A 620 -18.10 35.04 22.71
C GLY A 620 -17.93 33.53 22.84
N THR A 621 -17.66 33.00 24.04
CA THR A 621 -17.64 31.54 24.25
C THR A 621 -19.02 30.97 24.01
N ILE A 622 -19.14 30.01 23.08
CA ILE A 622 -20.42 29.41 22.70
C ILE A 622 -20.93 28.56 23.87
N THR A 623 -22.14 28.86 24.36
CA THR A 623 -22.78 28.14 25.45
C THR A 623 -23.80 27.12 24.93
N LYS A 624 -24.50 27.44 23.83
CA LYS A 624 -25.41 26.53 23.12
C LYS A 624 -25.42 26.81 21.62
N TYR A 625 -25.49 25.75 20.82
CA TYR A 625 -25.62 25.87 19.36
C TYR A 625 -27.06 26.09 18.88
N ASN A 626 -28.07 25.79 19.72
CA ASN A 626 -29.49 25.80 19.32
C ASN A 626 -29.68 25.11 17.95
N ASN A 627 -30.26 25.77 16.95
CA ASN A 627 -30.38 25.23 15.59
C ASN A 627 -29.35 25.80 14.59
N ALA A 628 -28.39 26.61 15.04
CA ALA A 628 -27.35 27.14 14.15
C ALA A 628 -26.58 26.00 13.48
N GLY A 629 -26.48 26.05 12.15
CA GLY A 629 -25.86 25.05 11.30
C GLY A 629 -26.72 23.83 10.96
N ARG A 630 -27.91 23.65 11.56
CA ARG A 630 -28.81 22.53 11.22
C ARG A 630 -29.27 22.65 9.77
N TYR A 631 -29.30 21.53 9.06
CA TYR A 631 -29.75 21.46 7.68
C TYR A 631 -30.53 20.18 7.40
N GLU A 632 -31.42 20.23 6.41
CA GLU A 632 -32.09 19.05 5.85
C GLU A 632 -32.43 19.26 4.36
N TYR A 633 -32.58 18.16 3.62
CA TYR A 633 -33.04 18.20 2.25
C TYR A 633 -34.57 18.22 2.20
N VAL A 634 -35.11 19.09 1.36
CA VAL A 634 -36.55 19.16 1.07
C VAL A 634 -36.81 18.93 -0.41
N ILE A 635 -37.92 18.27 -0.72
CA ILE A 635 -38.46 18.15 -2.07
C ILE A 635 -39.67 19.06 -2.15
N ILE A 636 -39.71 19.93 -3.16
CA ILE A 636 -40.81 20.87 -3.37
C ILE A 636 -42.03 20.13 -3.92
N ASP A 637 -43.14 20.16 -3.19
CA ASP A 637 -44.40 19.52 -3.55
C ASP A 637 -45.31 20.44 -4.36
N SER A 638 -45.43 21.70 -3.92
CA SER A 638 -46.19 22.74 -4.61
C SER A 638 -45.59 24.12 -4.37
N VAL A 639 -45.96 25.09 -5.22
CA VAL A 639 -45.51 26.48 -5.14
C VAL A 639 -46.71 27.41 -5.35
N ALA A 640 -46.89 28.35 -4.44
CA ALA A 640 -47.94 29.38 -4.51
C ALA A 640 -47.35 30.76 -4.17
N GLY A 641 -47.00 31.52 -5.21
CA GLY A 641 -46.34 32.82 -5.05
C GLY A 641 -45.00 32.70 -4.32
N LYS A 642 -44.92 33.24 -3.09
CA LYS A 642 -43.73 33.15 -2.23
C LYS A 642 -43.70 31.90 -1.34
N ASN A 643 -44.80 31.15 -1.27
CA ASN A 643 -44.87 29.93 -0.47
C ASN A 643 -44.41 28.73 -1.28
N VAL A 644 -43.49 27.96 -0.73
CA VAL A 644 -43.11 26.64 -1.23
C VAL A 644 -43.47 25.59 -0.18
N TYR A 645 -44.07 24.49 -0.60
CA TYR A 645 -44.55 23.45 0.31
C TYR A 645 -43.62 22.25 0.22
N ALA A 646 -43.10 21.79 1.36
CA ALA A 646 -42.25 20.61 1.40
C ALA A 646 -43.11 19.33 1.34
N LYS A 647 -42.68 18.37 0.53
CA LYS A 647 -43.36 17.07 0.36
C LYS A 647 -43.41 16.23 1.64
N HIS A 648 -42.43 16.43 2.52
CA HIS A 648 -42.29 15.70 3.77
C HIS A 648 -42.21 16.67 4.94
N LYS A 649 -42.63 16.20 6.11
CA LYS A 649 -42.52 16.94 7.37
C LYS A 649 -41.04 17.23 7.67
N LEU A 650 -40.77 18.46 8.07
CA LEU A 650 -39.43 18.88 8.48
C LEU A 650 -38.96 18.12 9.73
N LEU A 651 -37.69 17.72 9.72
CA LEU A 651 -37.06 17.00 10.83
C LEU A 651 -36.74 17.93 12.00
N TYR A 652 -36.31 19.16 11.70
CA TYR A 652 -35.91 20.14 12.71
C TYR A 652 -36.88 21.31 12.79
N LYS A 653 -36.90 21.97 13.96
CA LYS A 653 -37.62 23.23 14.17
C LYS A 653 -36.68 24.40 13.89
N TYR A 654 -36.92 25.12 12.80
CA TYR A 654 -36.10 26.25 12.38
C TYR A 654 -36.61 27.56 12.98
N ASP A 655 -35.69 28.43 13.40
CA ASP A 655 -35.99 29.80 13.84
C ASP A 655 -35.66 30.79 12.71
N VAL A 656 -36.69 31.25 11.99
CA VAL A 656 -36.55 32.19 10.87
C VAL A 656 -35.95 33.54 11.27
N LYS A 657 -35.97 33.93 12.55
CA LYS A 657 -35.28 35.14 13.04
C LYS A 657 -33.76 34.97 13.10
N SER A 658 -33.29 33.73 13.08
CA SER A 658 -31.89 33.33 13.19
C SER A 658 -31.29 32.92 11.83
N ALA A 659 -31.67 33.66 10.78
CA ALA A 659 -31.18 33.53 9.40
C ALA A 659 -31.32 32.10 8.83
N VAL A 660 -32.52 31.79 8.34
CA VAL A 660 -32.83 30.53 7.66
C VAL A 660 -32.89 30.77 6.16
N GLN A 661 -32.21 29.93 5.38
CA GLN A 661 -32.24 29.99 3.93
C GLN A 661 -32.63 28.65 3.31
N LEU A 662 -33.23 28.73 2.13
CA LEU A 662 -33.52 27.61 1.24
C LEU A 662 -32.65 27.73 0.00
N VAL A 663 -31.85 26.71 -0.29
CA VAL A 663 -30.87 26.69 -1.39
C VAL A 663 -31.25 25.63 -2.43
N TYR A 664 -31.46 26.02 -3.68
CA TYR A 664 -31.75 25.08 -4.77
C TYR A 664 -30.58 24.13 -5.02
N VAL A 665 -30.85 22.83 -5.12
CA VAL A 665 -29.85 21.77 -5.35
C VAL A 665 -30.02 21.19 -6.75
N PRO A 666 -29.24 21.65 -7.75
CA PRO A 666 -29.30 21.06 -9.08
C PRO A 666 -28.73 19.64 -9.09
N VAL A 667 -29.38 18.75 -9.85
CA VAL A 667 -28.98 17.36 -10.03
C VAL A 667 -28.62 17.13 -11.50
N TYR A 668 -27.40 16.66 -11.75
CA TYR A 668 -26.86 16.37 -13.07
C TYR A 668 -26.66 14.87 -13.28
N LYS A 669 -26.61 14.44 -14.55
CA LYS A 669 -26.12 13.09 -14.86
C LYS A 669 -24.61 13.04 -14.76
N ASN A 670 -23.92 13.78 -15.62
CA ASN A 670 -22.50 14.10 -15.49
C ASN A 670 -22.35 15.63 -15.50
N ALA A 671 -21.46 16.16 -14.67
CA ALA A 671 -21.19 17.59 -14.59
C ALA A 671 -19.79 17.91 -15.14
N TYR A 672 -19.69 18.86 -16.06
CA TYR A 672 -18.43 19.33 -16.61
C TYR A 672 -18.19 20.79 -16.23
N ILE A 673 -17.24 21.02 -15.33
CA ILE A 673 -16.94 22.36 -14.81
C ILE A 673 -16.02 23.04 -15.82
N THR A 674 -16.60 23.97 -16.60
CA THR A 674 -15.91 24.64 -17.73
C THR A 674 -15.38 26.03 -17.40
N SER A 675 -15.85 26.62 -16.30
CA SER A 675 -15.38 27.89 -15.74
C SER A 675 -15.51 27.83 -14.22
N ASP A 676 -14.87 28.78 -13.52
CA ASP A 676 -14.83 28.76 -12.06
C ASP A 676 -16.24 28.68 -11.48
N LEU A 677 -16.45 27.72 -10.58
CA LEU A 677 -17.73 27.43 -9.95
C LEU A 677 -17.72 28.02 -8.54
N THR A 678 -18.72 28.81 -8.20
CA THR A 678 -18.75 29.58 -6.95
C THR A 678 -20.17 29.69 -6.38
N ALA A 679 -20.28 30.31 -5.21
CA ALA A 679 -21.53 30.67 -4.56
C ALA A 679 -21.70 32.19 -4.55
N ASP A 680 -22.94 32.65 -4.42
CA ASP A 680 -23.18 34.04 -4.00
C ASP A 680 -22.54 34.25 -2.63
N ALA A 681 -22.00 35.46 -2.40
CA ALA A 681 -21.46 35.79 -1.09
C ALA A 681 -22.61 35.90 -0.08
N TRP A 682 -22.33 35.52 1.17
CA TRP A 682 -23.27 35.71 2.26
C TRP A 682 -23.57 37.21 2.47
N ASP A 683 -24.85 37.57 2.42
CA ASP A 683 -25.32 38.95 2.53
C ASP A 683 -25.86 39.32 3.94
N GLY A 684 -25.73 38.40 4.90
CA GLY A 684 -26.32 38.52 6.25
C GLY A 684 -27.57 37.67 6.45
N ASP A 685 -28.25 37.29 5.36
CA ASP A 685 -29.51 36.54 5.36
C ASP A 685 -29.45 35.26 4.51
N GLN A 686 -28.77 35.29 3.36
CA GLN A 686 -28.69 34.19 2.40
C GLN A 686 -27.34 34.18 1.65
N GLY A 687 -27.03 33.08 0.98
CA GLY A 687 -25.78 32.91 0.22
C GLY A 687 -24.76 32.00 0.91
N GLY A 688 -23.54 31.97 0.38
CA GLY A 688 -22.38 31.29 0.96
C GLY A 688 -22.34 29.76 0.84
N VAL A 689 -23.29 29.15 0.13
CA VAL A 689 -23.39 27.68 -0.02
C VAL A 689 -23.37 27.29 -1.49
N LEU A 690 -22.34 26.56 -1.92
CA LEU A 690 -22.31 25.88 -3.21
C LEU A 690 -22.72 24.41 -3.01
N ILE A 691 -23.79 23.97 -3.67
CA ILE A 691 -24.27 22.60 -3.57
C ILE A 691 -24.77 22.05 -4.91
N PHE A 692 -24.38 20.84 -5.28
CA PHE A 692 -25.00 20.12 -6.40
C PHE A 692 -24.78 18.61 -6.31
N GLU A 693 -25.56 17.87 -7.08
CA GLU A 693 -25.43 16.42 -7.18
C GLU A 693 -25.16 16.00 -8.63
N ALA A 694 -24.36 14.97 -8.81
CA ALA A 694 -24.14 14.30 -10.09
C ALA A 694 -24.31 12.79 -9.89
N THR A 695 -25.28 12.18 -10.55
CA THR A 695 -25.49 10.70 -10.46
C THR A 695 -24.33 9.90 -11.07
N GLY A 696 -23.49 10.54 -11.88
CA GLY A 696 -22.30 9.98 -12.52
C GLY A 696 -21.04 10.71 -12.08
N ILE A 697 -20.30 11.27 -13.04
CA ILE A 697 -18.97 11.85 -12.82
C ILE A 697 -19.01 13.38 -12.84
N VAL A 698 -18.23 13.99 -11.95
CA VAL A 698 -17.87 15.43 -12.01
C VAL A 698 -16.48 15.59 -12.61
N TYR A 699 -16.38 16.32 -13.72
CA TYR A 699 -15.14 16.63 -14.42
C TYR A 699 -14.67 18.04 -14.05
N LEU A 700 -13.55 18.12 -13.34
CA LEU A 700 -13.03 19.37 -12.82
C LEU A 700 -12.02 19.98 -13.81
N SER A 701 -12.49 20.81 -14.74
CA SER A 701 -11.63 21.53 -15.70
C SER A 701 -11.48 23.04 -15.45
N ALA A 702 -12.17 23.56 -14.43
CA ALA A 702 -11.92 24.86 -13.82
C ALA A 702 -12.01 24.72 -12.28
N ASP A 703 -11.67 25.79 -11.56
CA ASP A 703 -11.60 25.75 -10.10
C ASP A 703 -13.01 25.82 -9.49
N ILE A 704 -13.17 25.24 -8.30
CA ILE A 704 -14.34 25.49 -7.45
C ILE A 704 -13.85 26.40 -6.33
N ASP A 705 -14.42 27.59 -6.20
CA ASP A 705 -13.95 28.58 -5.24
C ASP A 705 -15.10 29.27 -4.50
N VAL A 706 -15.21 29.01 -3.20
CA VAL A 706 -16.09 29.73 -2.27
C VAL A 706 -15.30 30.48 -1.21
N THR A 707 -14.04 30.82 -1.51
CA THR A 707 -13.21 31.71 -0.69
C THR A 707 -13.93 33.04 -0.48
N ARG A 708 -13.99 33.51 0.76
CA ARG A 708 -14.69 34.76 1.14
C ARG A 708 -16.17 34.83 0.76
N LYS A 709 -16.86 33.68 0.70
CA LYS A 709 -18.32 33.63 0.48
C LYS A 709 -19.10 33.38 1.77
N GLY A 710 -18.43 33.12 2.88
CA GLY A 710 -19.00 32.86 4.20
C GLY A 710 -19.33 34.12 4.99
N PHE A 711 -19.42 34.01 6.32
CA PHE A 711 -19.84 35.12 7.18
C PHE A 711 -19.01 36.39 6.95
N ARG A 712 -19.68 37.54 6.91
CA ARG A 712 -19.05 38.82 6.59
C ARG A 712 -18.04 39.24 7.65
N GLY A 713 -16.95 39.85 7.21
CA GLY A 713 -16.05 40.56 8.11
C GLY A 713 -16.71 41.81 8.71
N GLY A 714 -16.12 42.32 9.80
CA GLY A 714 -16.54 43.58 10.41
C GLY A 714 -16.22 44.76 9.49
N GLU A 715 -17.10 45.75 9.45
CA GLU A 715 -16.88 46.98 8.70
C GLU A 715 -15.84 47.89 9.37
N GLU A 716 -15.15 48.66 8.55
CA GLU A 716 -14.18 49.65 9.01
C GLU A 716 -14.84 50.68 9.94
N THR A 717 -14.20 50.97 11.08
CA THR A 717 -14.68 51.98 12.01
C THR A 717 -13.62 53.07 12.21
N ASN A 718 -13.94 54.27 11.74
CA ASN A 718 -13.19 55.49 12.07
C ASN A 718 -13.75 56.08 13.35
N GLY A 719 -12.89 56.26 14.35
CA GLY A 719 -13.32 56.48 15.72
C GLY A 719 -12.39 57.38 16.53
N LYS A 720 -12.72 57.57 17.81
CA LYS A 720 -11.90 58.37 18.72
C LYS A 720 -10.79 57.50 19.29
N ILE A 721 -9.56 58.01 19.25
CA ILE A 721 -8.43 57.41 19.96
C ILE A 721 -8.62 57.66 21.47
N ASN A 722 -8.79 56.57 22.23
CA ASN A 722 -8.73 56.52 23.69
C ASN A 722 -7.83 55.36 24.14
N CYS A 723 -6.68 55.68 24.70
CA CYS A 723 -5.69 54.67 25.09
C CYS A 723 -6.21 53.73 26.19
N HIS A 724 -5.73 52.49 26.20
CA HIS A 724 -6.01 51.49 27.25
C HIS A 724 -7.44 50.91 27.31
N GLU A 725 -8.20 50.99 26.22
CA GLU A 725 -9.52 50.37 26.13
C GLU A 725 -9.43 48.84 26.09
N THR A 726 -10.03 48.17 27.09
CA THR A 726 -9.95 46.71 27.26
C THR A 726 -11.28 45.99 27.14
N ASN A 727 -12.39 46.70 26.91
CA ASN A 727 -13.71 46.09 26.91
C ASN A 727 -13.86 45.12 25.75
N TYR A 728 -14.49 43.98 26.04
CA TYR A 728 -14.80 42.92 25.11
C TYR A 728 -16.02 43.24 24.25
N TYR A 729 -16.88 44.16 24.66
CA TYR A 729 -17.97 44.65 23.83
C TYR A 729 -18.22 46.15 23.95
N TYR A 730 -18.74 46.74 22.88
CA TYR A 730 -19.38 48.05 22.83
C TYR A 730 -20.60 47.99 21.92
N SER A 731 -21.50 48.98 22.06
CA SER A 731 -22.57 49.20 21.11
C SER A 731 -22.04 49.61 19.73
N ASP A 732 -22.82 49.38 18.69
CA ASP A 732 -22.61 49.86 17.32
C ASP A 732 -22.35 51.37 17.22
N THR A 733 -22.95 52.17 18.12
CA THR A 733 -22.72 53.62 18.21
C THR A 733 -21.37 54.03 18.81
N SER A 734 -20.61 53.10 19.40
CA SER A 734 -19.32 53.41 20.01
C SER A 734 -18.27 53.78 18.97
N SER A 735 -17.46 54.79 19.29
CA SER A 735 -16.32 55.23 18.49
C SER A 735 -14.98 54.65 18.96
N TYR A 736 -14.96 53.75 19.96
CA TYR A 736 -13.73 53.30 20.63
C TYR A 736 -13.22 51.92 20.18
N SER A 737 -13.86 51.30 19.20
CA SER A 737 -13.49 49.99 18.70
C SER A 737 -14.05 49.71 17.30
N GLY A 738 -13.34 48.87 16.53
CA GLY A 738 -13.78 48.30 15.27
C GLY A 738 -14.95 47.32 15.41
N GLU A 739 -15.64 47.07 14.30
CA GLU A 739 -16.72 46.09 14.26
C GLU A 739 -16.21 44.66 14.35
N LYS A 740 -17.01 43.80 14.98
CA LYS A 740 -16.75 42.37 15.03
C LYS A 740 -17.18 41.72 13.72
N GLY A 741 -16.49 40.66 13.32
CA GLY A 741 -16.92 39.81 12.23
C GLY A 741 -18.18 39.02 12.59
N GLU A 742 -18.96 38.67 11.56
CA GLU A 742 -20.12 37.81 11.73
C GLU A 742 -19.73 36.36 12.07
N GLY A 743 -20.62 35.70 12.82
CA GLY A 743 -20.52 34.29 13.14
C GLY A 743 -21.90 33.65 13.28
N ILE A 744 -21.94 32.49 13.94
CA ILE A 744 -23.17 31.68 14.13
C ILE A 744 -24.17 32.27 15.13
N VAL A 745 -23.86 33.42 15.72
CA VAL A 745 -24.73 34.16 16.64
C VAL A 745 -25.42 35.30 15.89
N VAL A 746 -26.62 35.67 16.33
CA VAL A 746 -27.25 36.91 15.86
C VAL A 746 -26.61 38.07 16.63
N THR A 747 -25.79 38.86 15.95
CA THR A 747 -25.13 40.02 16.56
C THR A 747 -26.16 41.04 17.02
N LYS A 748 -26.10 41.43 18.29
CA LYS A 748 -26.95 42.48 18.86
C LYS A 748 -26.22 43.81 18.75
N SER A 749 -26.96 44.90 18.50
CA SER A 749 -26.44 46.29 18.45
C SER A 749 -25.52 46.62 19.63
N LYS A 750 -25.88 46.23 20.86
CA LYS A 750 -25.07 46.41 22.09
C LYS A 750 -23.68 45.73 22.06
N PHE A 751 -23.49 44.75 21.17
CA PHE A 751 -22.32 43.88 21.09
C PHE A 751 -21.63 43.93 19.73
N ALA A 752 -21.96 44.91 18.88
CA ALA A 752 -21.45 44.98 17.51
C ALA A 752 -19.95 45.27 17.44
N LYS A 753 -19.38 45.94 18.45
CA LYS A 753 -17.98 46.40 18.49
C LYS A 753 -17.25 45.85 19.71
N GLY A 754 -15.93 46.00 19.76
CA GLY A 754 -15.07 45.58 20.89
C GLY A 754 -14.17 44.40 20.56
N ARG A 755 -13.18 44.13 21.42
CA ARG A 755 -12.19 43.07 21.20
C ARG A 755 -12.70 41.63 21.31
N GLY A 756 -13.83 41.38 21.99
CA GLY A 756 -14.36 40.02 22.15
C GLY A 756 -14.86 39.43 20.82
N ALA A 757 -14.76 38.12 20.65
CA ALA A 757 -15.25 37.45 19.44
C ALA A 757 -16.80 37.30 19.47
N ASN A 758 -17.47 37.35 18.32
CA ASN A 758 -18.87 36.97 18.19
C ASN A 758 -18.98 35.48 17.84
N ALA A 759 -18.86 34.62 18.85
CA ALA A 759 -18.67 33.19 18.64
C ALA A 759 -17.49 32.92 17.71
N ASN A 760 -17.74 32.35 16.52
CA ASN A 760 -16.69 32.11 15.53
C ASN A 760 -16.34 33.33 14.67
N GLY A 761 -17.06 34.44 14.79
CA GLY A 761 -16.67 35.73 14.21
C GLY A 761 -15.57 36.39 15.05
N GLY A 762 -14.56 36.97 14.40
CA GLY A 762 -13.44 37.65 15.06
C GLY A 762 -13.87 38.93 15.77
N GLY A 763 -13.23 39.27 16.88
CA GLY A 763 -13.46 40.53 17.57
C GLY A 763 -12.85 41.71 16.81
N GLY A 764 -13.40 42.91 16.98
CA GLY A 764 -12.82 44.13 16.43
C GLY A 764 -11.54 44.55 17.16
N GLY A 765 -10.76 45.47 16.60
CA GLY A 765 -9.71 46.15 17.33
C GLY A 765 -10.30 47.10 18.37
N ASN A 766 -9.78 47.14 19.60
CA ASN A 766 -10.04 48.28 20.47
C ASN A 766 -9.17 49.47 20.02
N SER A 767 -9.46 50.67 20.52
CA SER A 767 -8.80 51.94 20.19
C SER A 767 -7.33 51.88 19.74
N SER A 768 -6.91 52.92 18.98
CA SER A 768 -5.51 53.28 18.74
C SER A 768 -4.79 52.32 17.79
N SER A 769 -5.36 52.16 16.59
CA SER A 769 -4.77 51.34 15.52
C SER A 769 -4.75 49.84 15.82
N ALA A 770 -5.46 49.34 16.85
CA ALA A 770 -5.39 47.90 17.13
C ALA A 770 -6.07 47.11 15.99
N GLY A 771 -5.45 45.99 15.62
CA GLY A 771 -5.99 45.13 14.55
C GLY A 771 -7.17 44.28 15.03
N GLY A 772 -8.07 43.95 14.11
CA GLY A 772 -9.15 43.00 14.34
C GLY A 772 -8.68 41.54 14.42
N GLY A 773 -9.39 40.74 15.20
CA GLY A 773 -9.16 39.30 15.30
C GLY A 773 -9.67 38.56 14.06
N GLY A 774 -9.00 37.49 13.66
CA GLY A 774 -9.46 36.63 12.57
C GLY A 774 -10.71 35.85 12.96
N GLY A 775 -11.57 35.51 11.99
CA GLY A 775 -12.66 34.56 12.19
C GLY A 775 -12.16 33.12 12.34
N SER A 776 -13.04 32.23 12.77
CA SER A 776 -12.74 30.82 13.00
C SER A 776 -13.75 29.86 12.35
N ASN A 777 -13.33 28.61 12.29
CA ASN A 777 -14.23 27.47 12.12
C ASN A 777 -13.67 26.30 12.95
N TYR A 778 -12.80 25.46 12.36
CA TYR A 778 -12.20 24.31 13.03
C TYR A 778 -11.08 24.65 14.03
N THR A 779 -10.42 25.79 13.87
CA THR A 779 -9.41 26.30 14.81
C THR A 779 -9.76 27.71 15.22
N ASN A 780 -9.21 28.18 16.35
CA ASN A 780 -9.37 29.56 16.76
C ASN A 780 -8.84 30.52 15.69
N GLY A 781 -9.47 31.67 15.58
CA GLY A 781 -9.00 32.75 14.72
C GLY A 781 -7.68 33.35 15.23
N GLY A 782 -6.95 34.02 14.34
CA GLY A 782 -5.76 34.77 14.74
C GLY A 782 -6.12 35.95 15.66
N ILE A 783 -5.20 36.30 16.57
CA ILE A 783 -5.32 37.51 17.39
C ILE A 783 -4.92 38.72 16.52
N GLY A 784 -5.68 39.81 16.64
CA GLY A 784 -5.40 41.05 15.94
C GLY A 784 -4.12 41.75 16.40
N GLY A 785 -3.63 42.67 15.57
CA GLY A 785 -2.46 43.51 15.87
C GLY A 785 -2.59 44.28 17.17
N LYS A 786 -1.46 44.55 17.83
CA LYS A 786 -1.41 45.33 19.06
C LYS A 786 -1.65 46.83 18.76
N GLU A 787 -2.04 47.56 19.78
CA GLU A 787 -2.19 49.03 19.75
C GLU A 787 -0.84 49.72 19.41
N HIS A 788 -0.90 50.80 18.64
CA HIS A 788 0.29 51.56 18.20
C HIS A 788 0.93 52.32 19.37
N ASP A 789 2.26 52.50 19.35
CA ASP A 789 3.11 52.94 20.48
C ASP A 789 2.86 54.39 20.96
N PHE A 790 1.95 55.12 20.31
CA PHE A 790 1.56 56.48 20.67
C PHE A 790 0.85 56.55 22.04
N CYS A 791 0.23 55.46 22.48
CA CYS A 791 -0.64 55.44 23.66
C CYS A 791 0.05 55.09 24.99
N SER A 792 1.26 54.52 24.97
CA SER A 792 2.18 54.45 26.13
C SER A 792 3.47 53.76 25.70
N GLY A 793 4.61 54.06 26.33
CA GLY A 793 5.88 53.31 26.13
C GLY A 793 5.86 51.83 26.57
N THR A 794 4.67 51.22 26.74
CA THR A 794 4.46 49.79 26.98
C THR A 794 3.36 49.27 26.06
N ILE A 795 3.70 48.38 25.13
CA ILE A 795 2.77 47.84 24.13
C ILE A 795 1.73 46.90 24.81
N LEU A 796 0.47 47.34 24.93
CA LEU A 796 -0.62 46.52 25.47
C LEU A 796 -1.22 45.58 24.42
N ALA A 797 -1.57 44.36 24.83
CA ALA A 797 -2.23 43.37 23.98
C ALA A 797 -3.74 43.65 23.88
N ASN A 798 -4.14 44.76 23.23
CA ASN A 798 -5.54 45.21 23.08
C ASN A 798 -6.18 44.86 21.73
N GLY A 799 -5.48 44.11 20.88
CA GLY A 799 -6.01 43.61 19.61
C GLY A 799 -7.23 42.71 19.76
N GLY A 800 -8.00 42.62 18.68
CA GLY A 800 -9.19 41.78 18.59
C GLY A 800 -8.89 40.31 18.87
N VAL A 801 -9.75 39.68 19.67
CA VAL A 801 -9.66 38.26 19.98
C VAL A 801 -10.14 37.47 18.77
N GLY A 802 -9.39 36.45 18.38
CA GLY A 802 -9.79 35.56 17.31
C GLY A 802 -11.10 34.82 17.60
N GLY A 803 -11.86 34.50 16.56
CA GLY A 803 -13.07 33.70 16.63
C GLY A 803 -12.86 32.40 17.40
N LYS A 804 -13.88 31.95 18.12
CA LYS A 804 -13.86 30.72 18.92
C LYS A 804 -14.10 29.50 18.03
N THR A 805 -13.37 28.41 18.28
CA THR A 805 -13.54 27.15 17.53
C THR A 805 -14.94 26.56 17.67
N LEU A 806 -15.52 26.06 16.57
CA LEU A 806 -16.75 25.28 16.57
C LEU A 806 -16.42 23.81 16.85
N LYS A 807 -16.84 23.28 17.99
CA LYS A 807 -16.47 21.93 18.49
C LYS A 807 -17.37 20.80 17.99
N THR A 808 -18.22 21.05 17.01
CA THR A 808 -19.24 20.10 16.50
C THR A 808 -18.83 19.54 15.15
N GLY A 809 -18.91 18.21 14.98
CA GLY A 809 -18.61 17.53 13.71
C GLY A 809 -19.85 17.31 12.81
N TYR A 810 -19.62 16.84 11.58
CA TYR A 810 -20.66 16.45 10.62
C TYR A 810 -21.68 15.45 11.20
N SER A 811 -21.25 14.59 12.12
CA SER A 811 -22.10 13.59 12.80
C SER A 811 -23.23 14.19 13.65
N ASP A 812 -23.15 15.46 14.03
CA ASP A 812 -24.26 16.17 14.70
C ASP A 812 -25.26 16.77 13.70
N GLY A 813 -25.12 16.54 12.39
CA GLY A 813 -26.06 17.08 11.38
C GLY A 813 -26.01 18.60 11.25
N ARG A 814 -24.81 19.19 11.41
CA ARG A 814 -24.58 20.62 11.28
C ARG A 814 -23.47 20.95 10.28
N LEU A 815 -23.63 22.07 9.59
CA LEU A 815 -22.64 22.67 8.71
C LEU A 815 -22.50 24.16 9.05
N PHE A 816 -21.30 24.71 8.93
CA PHE A 816 -21.04 26.12 9.25
C PHE A 816 -20.14 26.75 8.21
N MET A 817 -20.44 28.00 7.85
CA MET A 817 -19.51 28.84 7.11
C MET A 817 -18.35 29.26 8.01
N GLY A 818 -17.22 29.62 7.41
CA GLY A 818 -16.15 30.29 8.15
C GLY A 818 -16.65 31.61 8.74
N GLY A 819 -16.24 31.92 9.97
CA GLY A 819 -16.51 33.22 10.59
C GLY A 819 -15.76 34.34 9.89
N GLY A 820 -16.36 35.53 9.88
CA GLY A 820 -15.69 36.74 9.39
C GLY A 820 -14.64 37.24 10.38
N GLY A 821 -13.59 37.89 9.90
CA GLY A 821 -12.66 38.63 10.76
C GLY A 821 -13.29 39.91 11.29
N GLY A 822 -12.86 40.39 12.46
CA GLY A 822 -13.18 41.74 12.92
C GLY A 822 -12.35 42.80 12.18
N ALA A 823 -12.85 44.03 12.17
CA ALA A 823 -12.14 45.18 11.63
C ALA A 823 -11.09 45.70 12.61
N GLY A 824 -10.04 46.35 12.08
CA GLY A 824 -9.21 47.25 12.87
C GLY A 824 -9.98 48.51 13.30
N HIS A 825 -9.32 49.35 14.10
CA HIS A 825 -9.83 50.65 14.51
C HIS A 825 -8.91 51.77 14.00
N ASP A 826 -9.48 52.84 13.42
CA ASP A 826 -8.79 54.05 12.96
C ASP A 826 -7.75 53.86 11.82
N ASP A 827 -6.52 54.37 11.93
CA ASP A 827 -5.46 54.43 10.90
C ASP A 827 -4.91 53.06 10.44
N ASP A 828 -5.20 51.98 11.17
CA ASP A 828 -5.02 50.58 10.76
C ASP A 828 -6.32 49.93 10.25
N GLY A 829 -7.31 50.75 9.83
CA GLY A 829 -8.70 50.50 9.39
C GLY A 829 -8.90 49.48 8.27
N SER A 830 -8.30 48.31 8.43
CA SER A 830 -8.46 47.18 7.56
C SER A 830 -9.79 46.51 7.85
N TRP A 831 -10.57 46.35 6.79
CA TRP A 831 -11.82 45.60 6.81
C TRP A 831 -11.55 44.18 7.33
N GLY A 832 -12.46 43.69 8.17
CA GLY A 832 -12.52 42.28 8.47
C GLY A 832 -12.67 41.50 7.16
N LYS A 833 -11.93 40.40 7.00
CA LYS A 833 -12.10 39.53 5.81
C LYS A 833 -13.30 38.62 6.01
N ASP A 834 -14.08 38.41 4.96
CA ASP A 834 -15.16 37.43 4.96
C ASP A 834 -14.63 36.00 5.13
N GLY A 835 -15.41 35.17 5.81
CA GLY A 835 -15.12 33.76 5.99
C GLY A 835 -15.28 32.93 4.70
N GLY A 836 -14.82 31.68 4.72
CA GLY A 836 -15.07 30.74 3.61
C GLY A 836 -16.51 30.24 3.57
N GLY A 837 -17.04 30.00 2.36
CA GLY A 837 -18.36 29.38 2.16
C GLY A 837 -18.37 27.86 2.41
N ILE A 838 -19.49 27.23 2.08
CA ILE A 838 -19.73 25.78 2.17
C ILE A 838 -19.73 25.19 0.75
N ILE A 839 -19.09 24.03 0.57
CA ILE A 839 -19.17 23.23 -0.68
C ILE A 839 -19.75 21.86 -0.34
N ILE A 840 -20.80 21.46 -1.05
CA ILE A 840 -21.41 20.12 -0.96
C ILE A 840 -21.52 19.54 -2.37
N ILE A 841 -20.77 18.46 -2.63
CA ILE A 841 -20.77 17.77 -3.93
C ILE A 841 -21.07 16.30 -3.67
N THR A 842 -22.19 15.82 -4.20
CA THR A 842 -22.53 14.40 -4.19
C THR A 842 -22.29 13.82 -5.58
N ALA A 843 -21.36 12.87 -5.72
CA ALA A 843 -21.10 12.21 -7.01
C ALA A 843 -20.56 10.80 -6.86
N ASN A 844 -20.75 9.95 -7.88
CA ASN A 844 -20.15 8.61 -7.91
C ASN A 844 -18.63 8.67 -8.09
N SER A 845 -18.12 9.66 -8.83
CA SER A 845 -16.68 9.88 -9.00
C SER A 845 -16.37 11.34 -9.32
N LEU A 846 -15.18 11.79 -8.91
CA LEU A 846 -14.64 13.10 -9.24
C LEU A 846 -13.34 12.93 -10.05
N ALA A 847 -13.31 13.44 -11.27
CA ALA A 847 -12.14 13.40 -12.14
C ALA A 847 -11.33 14.70 -11.99
N GLY A 848 -10.26 14.64 -11.19
CA GLY A 848 -9.35 15.76 -10.95
C GLY A 848 -8.43 16.02 -12.15
N ASN A 849 -8.44 17.25 -12.67
CA ASN A 849 -7.62 17.66 -13.82
C ASN A 849 -6.62 18.77 -13.43
N ASN A 850 -5.96 18.60 -12.26
CA ASN A 850 -5.06 19.59 -11.64
C ASN A 850 -5.72 20.94 -11.34
N LYS A 851 -6.98 20.91 -10.90
CA LYS A 851 -7.78 22.09 -10.53
C LYS A 851 -8.07 22.11 -9.03
N ASN A 852 -8.35 23.29 -8.50
CA ASN A 852 -8.47 23.51 -7.06
C ASN A 852 -9.93 23.49 -6.59
N ILE A 853 -10.14 23.04 -5.36
CA ILE A 853 -11.37 23.26 -4.60
C ILE A 853 -10.97 24.11 -3.38
N SER A 854 -11.46 25.35 -3.33
CA SER A 854 -11.03 26.39 -2.39
C SER A 854 -12.20 26.94 -1.56
N LEU A 855 -11.97 27.13 -0.26
CA LEU A 855 -12.98 27.58 0.71
C LEU A 855 -12.37 28.36 1.88
N THR A 856 -11.32 29.16 1.65
CA THR A 856 -10.60 29.84 2.74
C THR A 856 -11.19 31.22 3.07
N GLY A 857 -10.93 31.71 4.29
CA GLY A 857 -11.12 33.14 4.65
C GLY A 857 -9.85 33.99 4.40
N ASN A 858 -8.67 33.35 4.38
CA ASN A 858 -7.39 33.97 4.05
C ASN A 858 -6.87 33.45 2.70
N GLY A 859 -6.54 34.35 1.79
CA GLY A 859 -6.03 34.02 0.45
C GLY A 859 -4.67 33.33 0.52
N ARG A 860 -4.69 31.99 0.45
CA ARG A 860 -3.66 31.04 -0.04
C ARG A 860 -3.87 29.69 0.67
N MET A 861 -4.40 28.69 -0.03
CA MET A 861 -4.15 27.30 0.35
C MET A 861 -2.80 26.85 -0.19
N ARG A 862 -1.95 26.33 0.71
CA ARG A 862 -0.92 25.36 0.33
C ARG A 862 -1.63 24.04 0.06
N ARG A 863 -1.59 23.62 -1.20
CA ARG A 863 -1.82 22.27 -1.76
C ARG A 863 -2.40 21.23 -0.78
N PHE A 864 -3.67 20.89 -0.96
CA PHE A 864 -4.15 19.56 -0.56
C PHE A 864 -3.57 18.54 -1.55
N TYR A 865 -2.66 17.71 -1.05
CA TYR A 865 -2.20 16.51 -1.72
C TYR A 865 -2.59 15.32 -0.85
N ARG A 866 -3.19 14.32 -1.50
CA ARG A 866 -3.25 12.87 -1.18
C ARG A 866 -4.66 12.31 -0.91
N PRO A 867 -4.88 11.04 -1.27
CA PRO A 867 -4.56 10.34 -2.52
C PRO A 867 -5.82 10.13 -3.38
#